data_AF-A0A6C1RIC9-F1
#
_entry.id   AF-A0A6C1RIC9-F1
#
_cell.length_a   1.000
_cell.length_b   1.000
_cell.length_c   1.000
_cell.angle_alpha   90.00
_cell.angle_beta   90.00
_cell.angle_gamma   90.00
#
_symmetry.space_group_name_H-M   'P 1'
#
loop_
_entity.id
_entity.type
_entity.pdbx_description
1 polymer ?
#
loop_
_entity_poly.entity_id
_entity_poly.type
_entity_poly.pdbx_seq_one_letter_code
_entity_poly.pdbx_strand_id
1 'polypeptide(L)'
;MASLLQRAKRSRNAADSSSRFDSDDTSSLPEQERREILSEIDRIAADNKIMVTPQTFDFRARRGGARFPILVNVIAMALLAAGVYAMLHLYRQEDQSVRAGGGIAVATESRLIGELRRQTEQQLQQKEQQISEIRAQLAAVQSERGEIEAGIEERVRVLEAELRIQLDEEIEAERQRLISEGLSEAEIERLLRDFERRRLAELRAQVEAYRAELQREQQENARALALLEVELSRSLDETRRERSSLLEDARRRETELRTRYEERIARQSEQVAAAQQQLAELEQQREREIQLQRQITGYYDRIRSAIAASDYAEASQTIAQFRTYLDQDNIRALPMMQSRRQAELYALESLARLVEPQLETQHRSADDLLQRAQLLGEITQLLQASEAARQDGNAAAAEEFADEALALLPHGSRTRQFLAARDQLRAEKLQRALLSSRVAEADQALAAGSPQRAVDLYEQALIEATGIPQSVAAIVSRIAGGIEALVEQELSAQFNRELAQMESRTRSEVEALMQARLAELNSEHQRQTADYRRRIDELEQQLAAADHSRDQALSQRDEPSAADPALLAELDRLRRLEAELEELRASYQRFRQTEDRVVGATEDPFALIEGKLLLDSFLASEDVQALFPDLAERIRRYDRAFQATGRRAALLDTVEVVYTLSGYQDDAARRSYLQQERSRTSDPQLVEFLDELFSLVSNS
;
A
#
# COMPACT_ATOMS: atom_id res chain seq x y z
N MET A 1 -24.12 -21.83 -42.12
CA MET A 1 -22.93 -21.67 -42.98
C MET A 1 -23.32 -21.29 -44.41
N ALA A 2 -23.91 -20.11 -44.61
CA ALA A 2 -24.23 -19.59 -45.96
C ALA A 2 -23.98 -18.07 -46.12
N SER A 3 -23.47 -17.38 -45.08
CA SER A 3 -23.27 -15.92 -45.10
C SER A 3 -21.82 -15.46 -45.28
N LEU A 4 -20.85 -16.39 -45.38
CA LEU A 4 -19.43 -16.05 -45.58
C LEU A 4 -18.98 -16.12 -47.06
N LEU A 5 -19.73 -16.83 -47.91
CA LEU A 5 -19.45 -16.88 -49.36
C LEU A 5 -20.00 -15.69 -50.15
N GLN A 6 -20.86 -14.86 -49.54
CA GLN A 6 -21.44 -13.68 -50.20
C GLN A 6 -20.61 -12.40 -49.98
N ARG A 7 -19.67 -12.39 -49.01
CA ARG A 7 -18.73 -11.29 -48.78
C ARG A 7 -17.48 -11.34 -49.66
N ALA A 8 -17.04 -12.52 -50.11
CA ALA A 8 -15.85 -12.66 -50.96
C ALA A 8 -16.08 -12.31 -52.45
N LYS A 9 -17.33 -12.11 -52.89
CA LYS A 9 -17.66 -11.82 -54.29
C LYS A 9 -17.89 -10.32 -54.59
N ARG A 10 -17.90 -9.46 -53.58
CA ARG A 10 -18.08 -8.00 -53.73
C ARG A 10 -16.77 -7.19 -53.74
N SER A 11 -15.64 -7.76 -53.32
CA SER A 11 -14.35 -7.06 -53.32
C SER A 11 -13.54 -7.16 -54.61
N ARG A 12 -14.07 -7.81 -55.66
CA ARG A 12 -13.36 -8.01 -56.94
C ARG A 12 -13.80 -7.08 -58.08
N ASN A 13 -14.82 -6.22 -57.87
CA ASN A 13 -15.39 -5.35 -58.91
C ASN A 13 -15.35 -3.84 -58.57
N ALA A 14 -14.50 -3.39 -57.65
CA ALA A 14 -14.40 -1.97 -57.28
C ALA A 14 -12.94 -1.48 -57.20
N ALA A 15 -12.11 -1.89 -58.16
CA ALA A 15 -10.76 -1.37 -58.33
C ALA A 15 -10.44 -1.21 -59.82
N ASP A 16 -11.32 -0.53 -60.55
CA ASP A 16 -11.03 -0.08 -61.91
C ASP A 16 -11.81 1.21 -62.22
N SER A 17 -11.31 2.35 -61.71
CA SER A 17 -11.50 3.68 -62.32
C SER A 17 -10.71 4.77 -61.58
N SER A 18 -9.57 5.13 -62.17
CA SER A 18 -9.02 6.50 -62.33
C SER A 18 -8.72 7.42 -61.12
N SER A 19 -7.42 7.65 -60.87
CA SER A 19 -6.77 8.98 -60.84
C SER A 19 -5.24 8.77 -60.82
N ARG A 20 -4.50 8.92 -61.92
CA ARG A 20 -3.93 10.18 -62.44
C ARG A 20 -3.15 10.96 -61.37
N PHE A 21 -1.86 10.66 -61.25
CA PHE A 21 -0.83 11.62 -60.85
C PHE A 21 0.41 11.37 -61.70
N ASP A 22 0.80 12.43 -62.43
CA ASP A 22 2.05 12.56 -63.15
C ASP A 22 3.23 12.54 -62.17
N SER A 23 4.30 11.87 -62.56
CA SER A 23 5.66 12.26 -62.20
C SER A 23 6.60 11.81 -63.32
N ASP A 24 6.88 12.75 -64.22
CA ASP A 24 8.04 12.76 -65.09
C ASP A 24 9.31 12.69 -64.23
N ASP A 25 10.13 11.65 -64.41
CA ASP A 25 11.58 11.71 -64.59
C ASP A 25 12.18 10.31 -64.39
N THR A 26 12.84 9.78 -65.43
CA THR A 26 14.14 9.06 -65.38
C THR A 26 14.30 8.15 -66.61
N SER A 27 14.59 8.77 -67.74
CA SER A 27 15.24 8.11 -68.89
C SER A 27 16.75 8.24 -68.77
N SER A 28 17.43 7.24 -68.17
CA SER A 28 18.88 6.98 -68.39
C SER A 28 19.38 5.74 -67.63
N LEU A 29 18.99 4.54 -68.07
CA LEU A 29 19.76 3.32 -67.78
C LEU A 29 20.23 2.72 -69.12
N PRO A 30 21.55 2.62 -69.39
CA PRO A 30 22.10 2.05 -70.60
C PRO A 30 21.66 0.59 -70.79
N GLU A 31 21.38 0.17 -72.04
CA GLU A 31 20.89 -1.19 -72.36
C GLU A 31 21.79 -2.35 -71.89
N GLN A 32 23.03 -2.06 -71.50
CA GLN A 32 24.01 -3.04 -71.02
C GLN A 32 23.74 -3.46 -69.56
N GLU A 33 23.35 -2.54 -68.68
CA GLU A 33 22.95 -2.84 -67.29
C GLU A 33 21.63 -3.62 -67.24
N ARG A 34 20.73 -3.37 -68.19
CA ARG A 34 19.46 -4.12 -68.29
C ARG A 34 19.66 -5.59 -68.62
N ARG A 35 20.71 -5.93 -69.40
CA ARG A 35 21.03 -7.33 -69.74
C ARG A 35 21.72 -8.06 -68.60
N GLU A 36 22.54 -7.37 -67.82
CA GLU A 36 23.22 -7.92 -66.65
C GLU A 36 22.21 -8.29 -65.55
N ILE A 37 21.26 -7.38 -65.27
CA ILE A 37 20.16 -7.62 -64.32
C ILE A 37 19.26 -8.79 -64.74
N LEU A 38 18.94 -8.91 -66.04
CA LEU A 38 18.15 -10.04 -66.54
C LEU A 38 18.91 -11.38 -66.47
N SER A 39 20.22 -11.37 -66.69
CA SER A 39 21.04 -12.58 -66.53
C SER A 39 21.16 -13.04 -65.07
N GLU A 40 21.12 -12.10 -64.13
CA GLU A 40 21.16 -12.37 -62.69
C GLU A 40 19.81 -12.89 -62.18
N ILE A 41 18.69 -12.39 -62.74
CA ILE A 41 17.34 -12.93 -62.50
C ILE A 41 17.21 -14.37 -63.04
N ASP A 42 17.71 -14.65 -64.24
CA ASP A 42 17.66 -16.01 -64.81
C ASP A 42 18.54 -17.01 -64.03
N ARG A 43 19.67 -16.55 -63.48
CA ARG A 43 20.55 -17.38 -62.63
C ARG A 43 19.90 -17.72 -61.29
N ILE A 44 19.20 -16.76 -60.68
CA ILE A 44 18.44 -16.95 -59.43
C ILE A 44 17.19 -17.82 -59.68
N ALA A 45 16.59 -17.76 -60.88
CA ALA A 45 15.46 -18.59 -61.27
C ALA A 45 15.84 -20.03 -61.65
N ALA A 46 17.08 -20.26 -62.11
CA ALA A 46 17.60 -21.60 -62.45
C ALA A 46 17.99 -22.43 -61.20
N ASP A 47 18.50 -21.79 -60.14
CA ASP A 47 18.93 -22.47 -58.90
C ASP A 47 17.76 -22.99 -58.04
N ASN A 48 16.51 -22.64 -58.35
CA ASN A 48 15.32 -22.97 -57.53
C ASN A 48 14.20 -23.76 -58.24
N LYS A 49 14.55 -24.61 -59.22
CA LYS A 49 13.59 -25.58 -59.78
C LYS A 49 13.73 -26.97 -59.15
N ILE A 50 12.96 -27.24 -58.10
CA ILE A 50 12.61 -28.61 -57.70
C ILE A 50 11.39 -29.04 -58.52
N MET A 51 11.58 -29.94 -59.48
CA MET A 51 10.49 -30.60 -60.21
C MET A 51 9.81 -31.63 -59.29
N VAL A 52 8.53 -31.41 -58.99
CA VAL A 52 7.68 -32.38 -58.28
C VAL A 52 7.14 -33.39 -59.31
N THR A 53 7.59 -34.65 -59.21
CA THR A 53 6.98 -35.79 -59.91
C THR A 53 6.17 -36.64 -58.91
N PRO A 54 5.13 -37.39 -59.36
CA PRO A 54 4.17 -38.06 -58.46
C PRO A 54 4.72 -39.22 -57.62
N GLN A 55 6.03 -39.46 -57.61
CA GLN A 55 6.66 -40.53 -56.82
C GLN A 55 7.41 -40.02 -55.56
N THR A 56 7.31 -38.73 -55.23
CA THR A 56 7.96 -38.17 -54.01
C THR A 56 7.11 -38.30 -52.72
N PHE A 57 5.96 -38.98 -52.76
CA PHE A 57 5.04 -39.13 -51.62
C PHE A 57 5.15 -40.49 -50.91
N ASP A 58 6.35 -41.00 -50.68
CA ASP A 58 6.54 -42.07 -49.69
C ASP A 58 7.69 -41.72 -48.74
N PHE A 59 7.33 -41.02 -47.65
CA PHE A 59 8.24 -40.79 -46.53
C PHE A 59 7.59 -41.28 -45.23
N ARG A 60 8.04 -42.44 -44.75
CA ARG A 60 7.82 -42.92 -43.38
C ARG A 60 8.61 -42.05 -42.41
N ALA A 61 7.91 -41.26 -41.59
CA ALA A 61 8.51 -40.49 -40.51
C ALA A 61 9.05 -41.41 -39.39
N ARG A 62 10.34 -41.32 -39.07
CA ARG A 62 10.99 -42.19 -38.07
C ARG A 62 11.06 -41.63 -36.65
N ARG A 63 10.63 -40.39 -36.35
CA ARG A 63 10.46 -39.89 -34.95
C ARG A 63 9.36 -38.82 -34.87
N GLY A 64 8.50 -38.91 -33.84
CA GLY A 64 7.21 -38.21 -33.75
C GLY A 64 7.27 -36.68 -33.61
N GLY A 65 6.45 -35.99 -34.41
CA GLY A 65 6.33 -34.54 -34.53
C GLY A 65 5.50 -33.84 -33.44
N ALA A 66 5.50 -34.33 -32.19
CA ALA A 66 4.80 -33.67 -31.09
C ALA A 66 5.69 -32.70 -30.28
N ARG A 67 7.02 -32.84 -30.37
CA ARG A 67 7.94 -32.15 -29.44
C ARG A 67 8.17 -30.67 -29.76
N PHE A 68 8.15 -30.28 -31.04
CA PHE A 68 8.38 -28.90 -31.46
C PHE A 68 7.24 -27.95 -31.02
N PRO A 69 5.94 -28.24 -31.26
CA PRO A 69 4.86 -27.37 -30.77
C PRO A 69 4.76 -27.35 -29.23
N ILE A 70 5.11 -28.44 -28.54
CA ILE A 70 5.18 -28.45 -27.07
C ILE A 70 6.31 -27.55 -26.57
N LEU A 71 7.49 -27.59 -27.20
CA LEU A 71 8.62 -26.72 -26.83
C LEU A 71 8.29 -25.24 -27.03
N VAL A 72 7.62 -24.89 -28.13
CA VAL A 72 7.19 -23.52 -28.40
C VAL A 72 6.16 -23.05 -27.35
N ASN A 73 5.19 -23.90 -27.00
CA ASN A 73 4.21 -23.56 -25.96
C ASN A 73 4.83 -23.45 -24.57
N VAL A 74 5.84 -24.25 -24.25
CA VAL A 74 6.60 -24.14 -22.99
C VAL A 74 7.43 -22.85 -22.94
N ILE A 75 8.06 -22.45 -24.06
CA ILE A 75 8.79 -21.18 -24.16
C ILE A 75 7.83 -19.98 -24.07
N ALA A 76 6.66 -20.06 -24.72
CA ALA A 76 5.63 -19.03 -24.64
C ALA A 76 5.06 -18.90 -23.22
N MET A 77 4.81 -20.03 -22.53
CA MET A 77 4.43 -20.02 -21.11
C MET A 77 5.55 -19.49 -20.22
N ALA A 78 6.81 -19.79 -20.51
CA ALA A 78 7.94 -19.26 -19.75
C ALA A 78 8.10 -17.74 -19.94
N LEU A 79 7.88 -17.23 -21.15
CA LEU A 79 7.87 -15.78 -21.44
C LEU A 79 6.67 -15.08 -20.81
N LEU A 80 5.49 -15.69 -20.82
CA LEU A 80 4.31 -15.18 -20.11
C LEU A 80 4.52 -15.21 -18.61
N ALA A 81 5.07 -16.29 -18.05
CA ALA A 81 5.38 -16.38 -16.64
C ALA A 81 6.47 -15.38 -16.23
N ALA A 82 7.48 -15.16 -17.07
CA ALA A 82 8.51 -14.14 -16.86
C ALA A 82 7.95 -12.71 -16.98
N GLY A 83 7.04 -12.47 -17.93
CA GLY A 83 6.35 -11.20 -18.10
C GLY A 83 5.41 -10.89 -16.95
N VAL A 84 4.61 -11.87 -16.50
CA VAL A 84 3.77 -11.78 -15.31
C VAL A 84 4.62 -11.64 -14.05
N TYR A 85 5.75 -12.34 -13.95
CA TYR A 85 6.69 -12.18 -12.84
C TYR A 85 7.32 -10.79 -12.82
N ALA A 86 7.77 -10.26 -13.96
CA ALA A 86 8.30 -8.91 -14.10
C ALA A 86 7.23 -7.85 -13.78
N MET A 87 5.98 -8.06 -14.23
CA MET A 87 4.86 -7.17 -13.96
C MET A 87 4.45 -7.21 -12.49
N LEU A 88 4.42 -8.39 -11.86
CA LEU A 88 4.19 -8.53 -10.41
C LEU A 88 5.35 -7.94 -9.59
N HIS A 89 6.57 -8.00 -10.10
CA HIS A 89 7.73 -7.41 -9.43
C HIS A 89 7.74 -5.89 -9.53
N LEU A 90 7.33 -5.32 -10.67
CA LEU A 90 7.16 -3.87 -10.87
C LEU A 90 5.95 -3.33 -10.08
N TYR A 91 4.82 -4.03 -10.09
CA TYR A 91 3.64 -3.64 -9.29
C TYR A 91 3.90 -3.72 -7.78
N ARG A 92 4.71 -4.69 -7.31
CA ARG A 92 5.16 -4.71 -5.90
C ARG A 92 6.06 -3.53 -5.52
N GLN A 93 6.69 -2.87 -6.49
CA GLN A 93 7.57 -1.73 -6.27
C GLN A 93 6.80 -0.39 -6.25
N GLU A 94 5.64 -0.30 -6.89
CA GLU A 94 4.81 0.91 -6.95
C GLU A 94 3.61 0.89 -5.97
N ASP A 95 3.01 -0.26 -5.66
CA ASP A 95 1.88 -0.32 -4.72
C ASP A 95 2.29 -0.22 -3.24
N GLN A 96 3.58 -0.35 -2.91
CA GLN A 96 4.08 -0.15 -1.54
C GLN A 96 4.33 1.32 -1.17
N SER A 97 4.47 2.23 -2.14
CA SER A 97 4.76 3.65 -1.88
C SER A 97 3.54 4.56 -1.98
N VAL A 98 2.45 4.14 -2.64
CA VAL A 98 1.29 5.01 -2.89
C VAL A 98 0.06 4.66 -2.03
N ARG A 99 -0.03 3.45 -1.46
CA ARG A 99 -1.20 3.03 -0.65
C ARG A 99 -0.93 2.70 0.81
N ALA A 100 0.33 2.69 1.24
CA ALA A 100 0.68 2.57 2.65
C ALA A 100 1.25 3.91 3.15
N GLY A 101 0.35 4.78 3.60
CA GLY A 101 0.73 5.94 4.42
C GLY A 101 1.65 5.48 5.56
N GLY A 102 2.71 6.26 5.81
CA GLY A 102 3.94 5.91 6.54
C GLY A 102 3.83 5.40 8.00
N GLY A 103 2.66 5.03 8.49
CA GLY A 103 2.46 4.51 9.85
C GLY A 103 2.75 3.01 10.02
N ILE A 104 2.56 2.18 8.99
CA ILE A 104 2.63 0.72 9.15
C ILE A 104 4.08 0.21 9.13
N ALA A 105 4.93 0.68 8.21
CA ALA A 105 6.32 0.21 8.10
C ALA A 105 7.21 0.59 9.31
N VAL A 106 6.99 1.79 9.88
CA VAL A 106 7.71 2.27 11.07
C VAL A 106 7.39 1.42 12.31
N ALA A 107 6.15 0.92 12.41
CA ALA A 107 5.74 0.02 13.48
C ALA A 107 6.32 -1.39 13.31
N THR A 108 6.49 -1.89 12.08
CA THR A 108 7.00 -3.24 11.83
C THR A 108 8.48 -3.40 12.20
N GLU A 109 9.33 -2.43 11.88
CA GLU A 109 10.76 -2.48 12.21
C GLU A 109 11.01 -2.39 13.73
N SER A 110 10.25 -1.53 14.42
CA SER A 110 10.32 -1.40 15.88
C SER A 110 9.81 -2.67 16.59
N ARG A 111 8.76 -3.30 16.04
CA ARG A 111 8.28 -4.62 16.51
C ARG A 111 9.30 -5.71 16.28
N LEU A 112 9.99 -5.72 15.13
CA LEU A 112 11.03 -6.72 14.84
C LEU A 112 12.20 -6.64 15.83
N ILE A 113 12.65 -5.43 16.18
CA ILE A 113 13.68 -5.24 17.22
C ILE A 113 13.17 -5.72 18.59
N GLY A 114 11.89 -5.43 18.91
CA GLY A 114 11.25 -5.91 20.14
C GLY A 114 11.14 -7.44 20.21
N GLU A 115 10.74 -8.08 19.12
CA GLU A 115 10.64 -9.54 18.99
C GLU A 115 12.02 -10.20 19.08
N LEU A 116 13.03 -9.66 18.39
CA LEU A 116 14.40 -10.15 18.48
C LEU A 116 14.92 -10.11 19.93
N ARG A 117 14.67 -9.01 20.64
CA ARG A 117 15.04 -8.88 22.06
C ARG A 117 14.32 -9.91 22.92
N ARG A 118 13.00 -10.07 22.74
CA ARG A 118 12.19 -11.03 23.49
C ARG A 118 12.67 -12.48 23.25
N GLN A 119 12.93 -12.84 21.99
CA GLN A 119 13.45 -14.15 21.63
C GLN A 119 14.83 -14.41 22.24
N THR A 120 15.72 -13.42 22.18
CA THR A 120 17.05 -13.51 22.80
C THR A 120 16.93 -13.66 24.32
N GLU A 121 16.05 -12.91 24.96
CA GLU A 121 15.83 -12.96 26.41
C GLU A 121 15.32 -14.34 26.85
N GLN A 122 14.40 -14.95 26.10
CA GLN A 122 13.95 -16.32 26.34
C GLN A 122 15.10 -17.33 26.21
N GLN A 123 15.92 -17.22 25.17
CA GLN A 123 17.07 -18.10 24.98
C GLN A 123 18.11 -17.93 26.09
N LEU A 124 18.33 -16.69 26.55
CA LEU A 124 19.21 -16.41 27.69
C LEU A 124 18.68 -16.98 29.00
N GLN A 125 17.37 -16.89 29.24
CA GLN A 125 16.74 -17.50 30.41
C GLN A 125 16.89 -19.02 30.40
N GLN A 126 16.69 -19.67 29.24
CA GLN A 126 16.92 -21.11 29.09
C GLN A 126 18.38 -21.49 29.36
N LYS A 127 19.34 -20.72 28.83
CA LYS A 127 20.77 -20.94 29.11
C LYS A 127 21.13 -20.71 30.58
N GLU A 128 20.51 -19.74 31.24
CA GLU A 128 20.74 -19.49 32.66
C GLU A 128 20.15 -20.60 33.54
N GLN A 129 18.98 -21.13 33.18
CA GLN A 129 18.41 -22.33 33.82
C GLN A 129 19.36 -23.52 33.69
N GLN A 130 19.85 -23.81 32.48
CA GLN A 130 20.84 -24.88 32.26
C GLN A 130 22.11 -24.68 33.11
N ILE A 131 22.64 -23.45 33.17
CA ILE A 131 23.80 -23.14 34.03
C ILE A 131 23.48 -23.40 35.51
N SER A 132 22.29 -23.06 35.97
CA SER A 132 21.87 -23.30 37.35
C SER A 132 21.74 -24.79 37.67
N GLU A 133 21.18 -25.58 36.75
CA GLU A 133 21.05 -27.03 36.87
C GLU A 133 22.43 -27.71 36.94
N ILE A 134 23.34 -27.35 36.04
CA ILE A 134 24.72 -27.90 36.06
C ILE A 134 25.43 -27.54 37.36
N ARG A 135 25.25 -26.31 37.88
CA ARG A 135 25.82 -25.91 39.17
C ARG A 135 25.25 -26.72 40.33
N ALA A 136 23.94 -26.97 40.33
CA ALA A 136 23.29 -27.78 41.36
C ALA A 136 23.81 -29.23 41.32
N GLN A 137 23.96 -29.82 40.13
CA GLN A 137 24.56 -31.15 39.95
C GLN A 137 26.01 -31.19 40.44
N LEU A 138 26.81 -30.16 40.12
CA LEU A 138 28.21 -30.07 40.55
C LEU A 138 28.32 -29.96 42.08
N ALA A 139 27.44 -29.18 42.72
CA ALA A 139 27.35 -29.10 44.17
C ALA A 139 26.91 -30.42 44.82
N ALA A 140 25.96 -31.13 44.21
CA ALA A 140 25.52 -32.45 44.68
C ALA A 140 26.66 -33.49 44.61
N VAL A 141 27.40 -33.53 43.51
CA VAL A 141 28.59 -34.40 43.34
C VAL A 141 29.66 -34.09 44.40
N GLN A 142 29.87 -32.80 44.71
CA GLN A 142 30.80 -32.38 45.76
C GLN A 142 30.32 -32.79 47.17
N SER A 143 29.02 -32.71 47.45
CA SER A 143 28.42 -33.18 48.71
C SER A 143 28.54 -34.69 48.87
N GLU A 144 28.18 -35.44 47.82
CA GLU A 144 28.26 -36.90 47.79
C GLU A 144 29.69 -37.39 48.05
N ARG A 145 30.70 -36.70 47.48
CA ARG A 145 32.10 -37.01 47.77
C ARG A 145 32.45 -36.86 49.26
N GLY A 146 31.94 -35.81 49.90
CA GLY A 146 32.14 -35.58 51.34
C GLY A 146 31.41 -36.61 52.22
N GLU A 147 30.19 -36.99 51.84
CA GLU A 147 29.40 -38.00 52.55
C GLU A 147 30.02 -39.41 52.48
N ILE A 148 30.55 -39.79 51.32
CA ILE A 148 31.28 -41.06 51.14
C ILE A 148 32.54 -41.10 52.02
N GLU A 149 33.28 -39.99 52.12
CA GLU A 149 34.45 -39.89 52.99
C GLU A 149 34.08 -40.03 54.48
N ALA A 150 32.99 -39.40 54.92
CA ALA A 150 32.54 -39.45 56.31
C ALA A 150 31.87 -40.79 56.70
N GLY A 151 31.21 -41.49 55.77
CA GLY A 151 30.42 -42.69 56.07
C GLY A 151 31.22 -43.98 56.32
N ILE A 152 32.49 -44.04 55.90
CA ILE A 152 33.31 -45.26 56.00
C ILE A 152 33.64 -45.59 57.46
N GLU A 153 34.02 -44.59 58.26
CA GLU A 153 34.38 -44.80 59.67
C GLU A 153 33.19 -45.32 60.48
N GLU A 154 31.99 -44.80 60.21
CA GLU A 154 30.77 -45.23 60.89
C GLU A 154 30.39 -46.67 60.53
N ARG A 155 30.47 -47.05 59.24
CA ARG A 155 30.20 -48.44 58.81
C ARG A 155 31.17 -49.44 59.46
N VAL A 156 32.45 -49.08 59.55
CA VAL A 156 33.44 -49.91 60.24
C VAL A 156 33.14 -50.01 61.73
N ARG A 157 32.72 -48.91 62.36
CA ARG A 157 32.37 -48.87 63.78
C ARG A 157 31.15 -49.74 64.10
N VAL A 158 30.11 -49.70 63.26
CA VAL A 158 28.92 -50.55 63.39
C VAL A 158 29.31 -52.02 63.28
N LEU A 159 30.10 -52.40 62.27
CA LEU A 159 30.58 -53.78 62.12
C LEU A 159 31.44 -54.23 63.32
N GLU A 160 32.36 -53.38 63.80
CA GLU A 160 33.17 -53.68 64.98
C GLU A 160 32.31 -53.91 66.23
N ALA A 161 31.20 -53.18 66.38
CA ALA A 161 30.26 -53.35 67.48
C ALA A 161 29.46 -54.65 67.35
N GLU A 162 28.96 -54.97 66.15
CA GLU A 162 28.23 -56.22 65.87
C GLU A 162 29.12 -57.45 66.13
N LEU A 163 30.36 -57.44 65.63
CA LEU A 163 31.31 -58.54 65.82
C LEU A 163 31.72 -58.72 67.29
N ARG A 164 31.70 -57.66 68.11
CA ARG A 164 31.92 -57.77 69.56
C ARG A 164 30.76 -58.47 70.26
N ILE A 165 29.53 -58.11 69.91
CA ILE A 165 28.35 -58.77 70.47
C ILE A 165 28.36 -60.27 70.12
N GLN A 166 28.68 -60.61 68.87
CA GLN A 166 28.82 -62.01 68.43
C GLN A 166 29.92 -62.76 69.18
N LEU A 167 31.06 -62.11 69.45
CA LEU A 167 32.14 -62.72 70.24
C LEU A 167 31.68 -63.06 71.66
N ASP A 168 30.98 -62.13 72.33
CA ASP A 168 30.48 -62.35 73.69
C ASP A 168 29.48 -63.50 73.75
N GLU A 169 28.59 -63.61 72.75
CA GLU A 169 27.65 -64.72 72.62
C GLU A 169 28.36 -66.07 72.38
N GLU A 170 29.37 -66.10 71.49
CA GLU A 170 30.16 -67.31 71.21
C GLU A 170 30.97 -67.77 72.43
N ILE A 171 31.52 -66.84 73.22
CA ILE A 171 32.26 -67.14 74.45
C ILE A 171 31.35 -67.76 75.52
N GLU A 172 30.14 -67.23 75.72
CA GLU A 172 29.18 -67.79 76.68
C GLU A 172 28.65 -69.15 76.24
N ALA A 173 28.42 -69.35 74.93
CA ALA A 173 28.04 -70.65 74.38
C ALA A 173 29.14 -71.71 74.61
N GLU A 174 30.40 -71.36 74.35
CA GLU A 174 31.53 -72.27 74.56
C GLU A 174 31.76 -72.55 76.05
N ARG A 175 31.58 -71.56 76.93
CA ARG A 175 31.60 -71.75 78.38
C ARG A 175 30.56 -72.78 78.83
N GLN A 176 29.31 -72.66 78.36
CA GLN A 176 28.23 -73.61 78.70
C GLN A 176 28.54 -75.03 78.23
N ARG A 177 29.12 -75.16 77.02
CA ARG A 177 29.55 -76.44 76.47
C ARG A 177 30.64 -77.09 77.33
N LEU A 178 31.68 -76.35 77.70
CA LEU A 178 32.78 -76.86 78.51
C LEU A 178 32.34 -77.26 79.94
N ILE A 179 31.34 -76.56 80.50
CA ILE A 179 30.69 -76.96 81.76
C ILE A 179 29.95 -78.30 81.60
N SER A 180 29.22 -78.48 80.49
CA SER A 180 28.48 -79.71 80.22
C SER A 180 29.37 -80.94 80.00
N GLU A 181 30.62 -80.73 79.55
CA GLU A 181 31.64 -81.77 79.35
C GLU A 181 32.35 -82.18 80.66
N GLY A 182 32.07 -81.51 81.79
CA GLY A 182 32.54 -81.91 83.13
C GLY A 182 33.99 -81.53 83.46
N LEU A 183 34.54 -80.52 82.77
CA LEU A 183 35.91 -80.03 82.97
C LEU A 183 36.08 -79.25 84.28
N SER A 184 37.30 -79.19 84.80
CA SER A 184 37.60 -78.37 85.99
C SER A 184 37.65 -76.87 85.65
N GLU A 185 37.27 -76.02 86.59
CA GLU A 185 37.13 -74.56 86.39
C GLU A 185 38.43 -73.91 85.87
N ALA A 186 39.60 -74.39 86.30
CA ALA A 186 40.90 -73.92 85.83
C ALA A 186 41.22 -74.32 84.37
N GLU A 187 40.72 -75.47 83.91
CA GLU A 187 40.90 -75.93 82.52
C GLU A 187 39.94 -75.20 81.57
N ILE A 188 38.72 -74.93 82.02
CA ILE A 188 37.70 -74.15 81.29
C ILE A 188 38.23 -72.74 80.99
N GLU A 189 38.78 -72.04 81.98
CA GLU A 189 39.36 -70.71 81.77
C GLU A 189 40.52 -70.71 80.77
N ARG A 190 41.37 -71.74 80.79
CA ARG A 190 42.51 -71.81 79.87
C ARG A 190 42.03 -72.01 78.43
N LEU A 191 41.08 -72.92 78.22
CA LEU A 191 40.50 -73.19 76.91
C LEU A 191 39.71 -71.98 76.38
N LEU A 192 38.94 -71.31 77.24
CA LEU A 192 38.24 -70.06 76.88
C LEU A 192 39.21 -68.96 76.46
N ARG A 193 40.32 -68.75 77.18
CA ARG A 193 41.32 -67.74 76.79
C ARG A 193 42.00 -68.06 75.47
N ASP A 194 42.28 -69.33 75.19
CA ASP A 194 42.86 -69.74 73.91
C ASP A 194 41.84 -69.61 72.76
N PHE A 195 40.57 -69.93 73.02
CA PHE A 195 39.45 -69.72 72.09
C PHE A 195 39.24 -68.24 71.78
N GLU A 196 39.11 -67.39 72.81
CA GLU A 196 38.98 -65.94 72.71
C GLU A 196 40.13 -65.33 71.89
N ARG A 197 41.38 -65.72 72.15
CA ARG A 197 42.53 -65.22 71.37
C ARG A 197 42.44 -65.58 69.89
N ARG A 198 42.07 -66.83 69.56
CA ARG A 198 41.92 -67.27 68.16
C ARG A 198 40.79 -66.51 67.49
N ARG A 199 39.66 -66.37 68.18
CA ARG A 199 38.49 -65.71 67.63
C ARG A 199 38.68 -64.20 67.46
N LEU A 200 39.31 -63.54 68.42
CA LEU A 200 39.73 -62.13 68.29
C LEU A 200 40.69 -61.91 67.12
N ALA A 201 41.59 -62.85 66.84
CA ALA A 201 42.49 -62.76 65.69
C ALA A 201 41.73 -62.88 64.36
N GLU A 202 40.76 -63.80 64.28
CA GLU A 202 39.87 -63.96 63.11
C GLU A 202 38.99 -62.73 62.89
N LEU A 203 38.33 -62.22 63.93
CA LEU A 203 37.48 -61.02 63.86
C LEU A 203 38.28 -59.78 63.45
N ARG A 204 39.50 -59.60 63.98
CA ARG A 204 40.40 -58.51 63.53
C ARG A 204 40.75 -58.64 62.04
N ALA A 205 41.01 -59.86 61.57
CA ALA A 205 41.27 -60.09 60.15
C ALA A 205 40.04 -59.76 59.28
N GLN A 206 38.82 -60.06 59.76
CA GLN A 206 37.58 -59.71 59.07
C GLN A 206 37.36 -58.19 59.00
N VAL A 207 37.58 -57.46 60.11
CA VAL A 207 37.48 -55.99 60.13
C VAL A 207 38.50 -55.33 59.20
N GLU A 208 39.74 -55.80 59.18
CA GLU A 208 40.78 -55.29 58.27
C GLU A 208 40.47 -55.60 56.80
N ALA A 209 39.95 -56.79 56.50
CA ALA A 209 39.51 -57.13 55.16
C ALA A 209 38.34 -56.24 54.70
N TYR A 210 37.35 -56.01 55.56
CA TYR A 210 36.22 -55.13 55.26
C TYR A 210 36.63 -53.67 55.10
N ARG A 211 37.54 -53.17 55.95
CA ARG A 211 38.17 -51.84 55.76
C ARG A 211 38.85 -51.72 54.40
N ALA A 212 39.62 -52.74 54.01
CA ALA A 212 40.32 -52.73 52.72
C ALA A 212 39.35 -52.77 51.53
N GLU A 213 38.23 -53.47 51.65
CA GLU A 213 37.17 -53.50 50.64
C GLU A 213 36.48 -52.13 50.50
N LEU A 214 36.04 -51.53 51.61
CA LEU A 214 35.44 -50.19 51.63
C LEU A 214 36.39 -49.13 51.07
N GLN A 215 37.70 -49.22 51.35
CA GLN A 215 38.69 -48.30 50.77
C GLN A 215 38.83 -48.45 49.25
N ARG A 216 38.67 -49.65 48.71
CA ARG A 216 38.69 -49.86 47.25
C ARG A 216 37.44 -49.27 46.61
N GLU A 217 36.27 -49.56 47.17
CA GLU A 217 34.99 -49.01 46.71
C GLU A 217 35.01 -47.47 46.75
N GLN A 218 35.55 -46.88 47.82
CA GLN A 218 35.77 -45.44 47.92
C GLN A 218 36.65 -44.90 46.78
N GLN A 219 37.78 -45.56 46.49
CA GLN A 219 38.68 -45.13 45.42
C GLN A 219 38.01 -45.20 44.04
N GLU A 220 37.19 -46.23 43.80
CA GLU A 220 36.43 -46.37 42.56
C GLU A 220 35.36 -45.27 42.44
N ASN A 221 34.59 -45.05 43.50
CA ASN A 221 33.57 -44.00 43.55
C ASN A 221 34.19 -42.60 43.43
N ALA A 222 35.30 -42.33 44.11
CA ALA A 222 36.01 -41.05 44.02
C ALA A 222 36.51 -40.78 42.60
N ARG A 223 36.98 -41.80 41.87
CA ARG A 223 37.37 -41.68 40.46
C ARG A 223 36.17 -41.39 39.56
N ALA A 224 35.06 -42.08 39.78
CA ALA A 224 33.82 -41.85 39.02
C ALA A 224 33.29 -40.43 39.23
N LEU A 225 33.22 -39.97 40.48
CA LEU A 225 32.79 -38.61 40.83
C LEU A 225 33.76 -37.54 40.27
N ALA A 226 35.06 -37.78 40.28
CA ALA A 226 36.05 -36.87 39.69
C ALA A 226 35.89 -36.74 38.17
N LEU A 227 35.60 -37.84 37.46
CA LEU A 227 35.31 -37.80 36.02
C LEU A 227 34.03 -37.00 35.74
N LEU A 228 32.99 -37.22 36.54
CA LEU A 228 31.73 -36.49 36.43
C LEU A 228 31.91 -34.99 36.71
N GLU A 229 32.72 -34.60 37.70
CA GLU A 229 33.03 -33.20 38.02
C GLU A 229 33.74 -32.50 36.85
N VAL A 230 34.68 -33.19 36.18
CA VAL A 230 35.34 -32.66 34.97
C VAL A 230 34.36 -32.50 33.81
N GLU A 231 33.44 -33.45 33.62
CA GLU A 231 32.43 -33.37 32.56
C GLU A 231 31.43 -32.22 32.80
N LEU A 232 30.92 -32.10 34.03
CA LEU A 232 30.00 -31.03 34.42
C LEU A 232 30.67 -29.65 34.35
N SER A 233 31.91 -29.51 34.81
CA SER A 233 32.65 -28.24 34.71
C SER A 233 32.90 -27.83 33.26
N ARG A 234 33.25 -28.79 32.39
CA ARG A 234 33.37 -28.55 30.95
C ARG A 234 32.05 -28.10 30.34
N SER A 235 30.95 -28.81 30.64
CA SER A 235 29.61 -28.46 30.15
C SER A 235 29.19 -27.06 30.60
N LEU A 236 29.51 -26.69 31.85
CA LEU A 236 29.26 -25.36 32.40
C LEU A 236 30.03 -24.27 31.65
N ASP A 237 31.30 -24.50 31.32
CA ASP A 237 32.11 -23.56 30.56
C ASP A 237 31.64 -23.43 29.10
N GLU A 238 31.26 -24.54 28.47
CA GLU A 238 30.67 -24.55 27.13
C GLU A 238 29.35 -23.76 27.11
N THR A 239 28.45 -24.01 28.06
CA THR A 239 27.17 -23.29 28.18
C THR A 239 27.37 -21.79 28.45
N ARG A 240 28.38 -21.42 29.25
CA ARG A 240 28.74 -20.01 29.47
C ARG A 240 29.25 -19.34 28.20
N ARG A 241 30.09 -20.02 27.41
CA ARG A 241 30.56 -19.51 26.12
C ARG A 241 29.40 -19.31 25.15
N GLU A 242 28.51 -20.29 25.03
CA GLU A 242 27.32 -20.18 24.19
C GLU A 242 26.41 -19.01 24.60
N ARG A 243 26.21 -18.81 25.91
CA ARG A 243 25.47 -17.66 26.43
C ARG A 243 26.14 -16.34 26.01
N SER A 244 27.47 -16.25 26.11
CA SER A 244 28.21 -15.05 25.73
C SER A 244 28.13 -14.77 24.22
N SER A 245 28.27 -15.80 23.37
CA SER A 245 28.15 -15.64 21.92
C SER A 245 26.72 -15.23 21.52
N LEU A 246 25.71 -15.79 22.18
CA LEU A 246 24.31 -15.44 21.94
C LEU A 246 24.02 -13.96 22.26
N LEU A 247 24.61 -13.43 23.33
CA LEU A 247 24.55 -12.01 23.67
C LEU A 247 25.24 -11.12 22.63
N GLU A 248 26.42 -11.51 22.16
CA GLU A 248 27.16 -10.74 21.15
C GLU A 248 26.44 -10.74 19.80
N ASP A 249 25.95 -11.89 19.35
CA ASP A 249 25.19 -12.01 18.09
C ASP A 249 23.90 -11.21 18.14
N ALA A 250 23.18 -11.25 19.27
CA ALA A 250 21.96 -10.44 19.44
C ALA A 250 22.27 -8.94 19.38
N ARG A 251 23.36 -8.49 20.03
CA ARG A 251 23.81 -7.08 19.96
C ARG A 251 24.17 -6.67 18.54
N ARG A 252 24.92 -7.51 17.81
CA ARG A 252 25.29 -7.24 16.40
C ARG A 252 24.04 -7.11 15.53
N ARG A 253 23.11 -8.05 15.61
CA ARG A 253 21.85 -8.01 14.86
C ARG A 253 21.00 -6.79 15.21
N GLU A 254 20.92 -6.43 16.50
CA GLU A 254 20.20 -5.22 16.92
C GLU A 254 20.84 -3.96 16.31
N THR A 255 22.17 -3.84 16.33
CA THR A 255 22.87 -2.69 15.73
C THR A 255 22.67 -2.63 14.23
N GLU A 256 22.76 -3.75 13.52
CA GLU A 256 22.52 -3.81 12.06
C GLU A 256 21.09 -3.40 11.71
N LEU A 257 20.09 -3.87 12.47
CA LEU A 257 18.70 -3.47 12.28
C LEU A 257 18.49 -1.97 12.51
N ARG A 258 19.11 -1.40 13.55
CA ARG A 258 19.06 0.04 13.82
C ARG A 258 19.69 0.85 12.70
N THR A 259 20.88 0.49 12.23
CA THR A 259 21.55 1.19 11.13
C THR A 259 20.70 1.14 9.85
N ARG A 260 20.16 -0.02 9.49
CA ARG A 260 19.27 -0.15 8.33
C ARG A 260 18.01 0.70 8.45
N TYR A 261 17.46 0.80 9.65
CA TYR A 261 16.29 1.63 9.93
C TYR A 261 16.61 3.13 9.79
N GLU A 262 17.73 3.58 10.36
CA GLU A 262 18.21 4.97 10.23
C GLU A 262 18.49 5.35 8.76
N GLU A 263 19.16 4.47 8.01
CA GLU A 263 19.40 4.66 6.57
C GLU A 263 18.09 4.77 5.77
N ARG A 264 17.08 3.96 6.11
CA ARG A 264 15.78 4.01 5.45
C ARG A 264 15.04 5.32 5.76
N ILE A 265 15.03 5.77 7.01
CA ILE A 265 14.45 7.07 7.38
C ILE A 265 15.14 8.20 6.61
N ALA A 266 16.47 8.20 6.56
CA ALA A 266 17.23 9.22 5.84
C ALA A 266 16.83 9.26 4.36
N ARG A 267 16.81 8.11 3.66
CA ARG A 267 16.37 8.04 2.26
C ARG A 267 14.92 8.49 2.06
N GLN A 268 14.02 8.13 2.96
CA GLN A 268 12.62 8.54 2.87
C GLN A 268 12.48 10.05 3.08
N SER A 269 13.25 10.63 4.01
CA SER A 269 13.26 12.08 4.23
C SER A 269 13.80 12.84 3.01
N GLU A 270 14.83 12.32 2.34
CA GLU A 270 15.35 12.89 1.09
C GLU A 270 14.31 12.81 -0.03
N GLN A 271 13.60 11.69 -0.17
CA GLN A 271 12.53 11.52 -1.15
C GLN A 271 11.37 12.49 -0.92
N VAL A 272 10.93 12.67 0.34
CA VAL A 272 9.87 13.62 0.68
C VAL A 272 10.33 15.05 0.40
N ALA A 273 11.57 15.41 0.74
CA ALA A 273 12.11 16.73 0.45
C ALA A 273 12.19 16.99 -1.08
N ALA A 274 12.63 15.99 -1.86
CA ALA A 274 12.68 16.10 -3.32
C ALA A 274 11.28 16.22 -3.94
N ALA A 275 10.30 15.44 -3.45
CA ALA A 275 8.92 15.52 -3.92
C ALA A 275 8.28 16.88 -3.58
N GLN A 276 8.54 17.43 -2.38
CA GLN A 276 8.10 18.77 -2.00
C GLN A 276 8.71 19.86 -2.89
N GLN A 277 9.99 19.74 -3.24
CA GLN A 277 10.64 20.66 -4.17
C GLN A 277 10.00 20.60 -5.57
N GLN A 278 9.77 19.40 -6.10
CA GLN A 278 9.10 19.22 -7.40
C GLN A 278 7.66 19.78 -7.39
N LEU A 279 6.95 19.60 -6.28
CA LEU A 279 5.59 20.14 -6.13
C LEU A 279 5.61 21.67 -6.09
N ALA A 280 6.53 22.27 -5.34
CA ALA A 280 6.70 23.73 -5.29
C ALA A 280 7.07 24.31 -6.67
N GLU A 281 7.93 23.62 -7.44
CA GLU A 281 8.26 24.01 -8.81
C GLU A 281 7.04 23.96 -9.74
N LEU A 282 6.24 22.90 -9.65
CA LEU A 282 5.00 22.76 -10.43
C LEU A 282 3.95 23.80 -10.05
N GLU A 283 3.80 24.11 -8.77
CA GLU A 283 2.91 25.17 -8.29
C GLU A 283 3.34 26.54 -8.83
N GLN A 284 4.64 26.85 -8.79
CA GLN A 284 5.17 28.09 -9.34
C GLN A 284 4.96 28.18 -10.86
N GLN A 285 5.09 27.06 -11.58
CA GLN A 285 4.78 27.01 -13.02
C GLN A 285 3.29 27.31 -13.28
N ARG A 286 2.38 26.66 -12.55
CA ARG A 286 0.93 26.89 -12.67
C ARG A 286 0.55 28.33 -12.36
N GLU A 287 1.14 28.94 -11.33
CA GLU A 287 0.84 30.32 -10.98
C GLU A 287 1.23 31.30 -12.11
N ARG A 288 2.38 31.08 -12.74
CA ARG A 288 2.82 31.85 -13.92
C ARG A 288 1.86 31.69 -15.09
N GLU A 289 1.37 30.48 -15.35
CA GLU A 289 0.39 30.22 -16.42
C GLU A 289 -0.94 30.95 -16.17
N ILE A 290 -1.45 30.94 -14.92
CA ILE A 290 -2.67 31.64 -14.55
C ILE A 290 -2.50 33.16 -14.73
N GLN A 291 -1.37 33.72 -14.29
CA GLN A 291 -1.09 35.16 -14.45
C GLN A 291 -1.06 35.57 -15.92
N LEU A 292 -0.40 34.78 -16.77
CA LEU A 292 -0.35 34.98 -18.22
C LEU A 292 -1.75 34.94 -18.84
N GLN A 293 -2.58 33.97 -18.47
CA GLN A 293 -3.95 33.86 -18.98
C GLN A 293 -4.80 35.09 -18.63
N ARG A 294 -4.66 35.63 -17.41
CA ARG A 294 -5.33 36.89 -17.01
C ARG A 294 -4.85 38.07 -17.85
N GLN A 295 -3.55 38.17 -18.12
CA GLN A 295 -2.99 39.24 -18.95
C GLN A 295 -3.49 39.16 -20.40
N ILE A 296 -3.50 37.97 -21.01
CA ILE A 296 -4.07 37.72 -22.34
C ILE A 296 -5.53 38.17 -22.41
N THR A 297 -6.34 37.76 -21.43
CA THR A 297 -7.77 38.13 -21.38
C THR A 297 -7.94 39.65 -21.28
N GLY A 298 -7.14 40.31 -20.44
CA GLY A 298 -7.17 41.76 -20.28
C GLY A 298 -6.84 42.54 -21.57
N TYR A 299 -5.94 42.04 -22.42
CA TYR A 299 -5.69 42.64 -23.73
C TYR A 299 -6.91 42.56 -24.65
N TYR A 300 -7.56 41.40 -24.72
CA TYR A 300 -8.78 41.24 -25.54
C TYR A 300 -9.92 42.13 -25.06
N ASP A 301 -10.12 42.26 -23.75
CA ASP A 301 -11.18 43.12 -23.20
C ASP A 301 -10.95 44.60 -23.55
N ARG A 302 -9.70 45.07 -23.51
CA ARG A 302 -9.36 46.44 -23.95
C ARG A 302 -9.61 46.64 -25.44
N ILE A 303 -9.16 45.72 -26.28
CA ILE A 303 -9.38 45.79 -27.74
C ILE A 303 -10.88 45.84 -28.04
N ARG A 304 -11.65 44.95 -27.42
CA ARG A 304 -13.11 44.91 -27.58
C ARG A 304 -13.78 46.22 -27.13
N SER A 305 -13.34 46.78 -26.01
CA SER A 305 -13.89 48.03 -25.47
C SER A 305 -13.59 49.22 -26.38
N ALA A 306 -12.37 49.33 -26.90
CA ALA A 306 -11.97 50.37 -27.85
C ALA A 306 -12.77 50.27 -29.17
N ILE A 307 -12.96 49.05 -29.70
CA ILE A 307 -13.80 48.82 -30.88
C ILE A 307 -15.26 49.23 -30.61
N ALA A 308 -15.81 48.89 -29.44
CA ALA A 308 -17.18 49.26 -29.06
C ALA A 308 -17.35 50.78 -28.91
N ALA A 309 -16.31 51.48 -28.45
CA ALA A 309 -16.27 52.94 -28.36
C ALA A 309 -16.00 53.64 -29.71
N SER A 310 -15.79 52.88 -30.80
CA SER A 310 -15.33 53.39 -32.11
C SER A 310 -13.97 54.12 -32.05
N ASP A 311 -13.17 53.86 -31.03
CA ASP A 311 -11.80 54.34 -30.93
C ASP A 311 -10.86 53.32 -31.60
N TYR A 312 -10.83 53.38 -32.93
CA TYR A 312 -10.03 52.47 -33.75
C TYR A 312 -8.51 52.71 -33.59
N ALA A 313 -8.11 53.90 -33.13
CA ALA A 313 -6.71 54.22 -32.88
C ALA A 313 -6.20 53.50 -31.62
N GLU A 314 -6.95 53.55 -30.52
CA GLU A 314 -6.64 52.80 -29.29
C GLU A 314 -6.68 51.29 -29.52
N ALA A 315 -7.65 50.80 -30.31
CA ALA A 315 -7.75 49.39 -30.65
C ALA A 315 -6.51 48.89 -31.42
N SER A 316 -6.05 49.64 -32.44
CA SER A 316 -4.85 49.31 -33.22
C SER A 316 -3.59 49.30 -32.34
N GLN A 317 -3.44 50.32 -31.48
CA GLN A 317 -2.30 50.39 -30.55
C GLN A 317 -2.29 49.21 -29.57
N THR A 318 -3.45 48.82 -29.03
CA THR A 318 -3.55 47.72 -28.07
C THR A 318 -3.25 46.37 -28.74
N ILE A 319 -3.68 46.16 -29.99
CA ILE A 319 -3.34 44.98 -30.80
C ILE A 319 -1.82 44.88 -31.01
N ALA A 320 -1.16 45.99 -31.34
CA ALA A 320 0.29 46.03 -31.52
C ALA A 320 1.04 45.70 -30.20
N GLN A 321 0.61 46.29 -29.08
CA GLN A 321 1.18 46.00 -27.76
C GLN A 321 1.01 44.52 -27.37
N PHE A 322 -0.16 43.95 -27.63
CA PHE A 322 -0.43 42.57 -27.31
C PHE A 322 0.43 41.62 -28.16
N ARG A 323 0.64 41.94 -29.44
CA ARG A 323 1.57 41.19 -30.31
C ARG A 323 3.00 41.23 -29.77
N THR A 324 3.50 42.39 -29.36
CA THR A 324 4.83 42.52 -28.76
C THR A 324 4.95 41.73 -27.45
N TYR A 325 3.90 41.74 -26.62
CA TYR A 325 3.85 40.94 -25.39
C TYR A 325 3.94 39.43 -25.68
N LEU A 326 3.21 38.93 -26.68
CA LEU A 326 3.26 37.51 -27.09
C LEU A 326 4.60 37.10 -27.73
N ASP A 327 5.41 38.06 -28.16
CA ASP A 327 6.72 37.83 -28.78
C ASP A 327 7.89 37.87 -27.77
N GLN A 328 7.64 38.15 -26.49
CA GLN A 328 8.70 38.14 -25.46
C GLN A 328 9.22 36.71 -25.22
N ASP A 329 10.53 36.55 -25.07
CA ASP A 329 11.19 35.23 -24.94
C ASP A 329 10.72 34.43 -23.72
N ASN A 330 10.49 35.10 -22.59
CA ASN A 330 9.96 34.51 -21.36
C ASN A 330 8.53 33.95 -21.52
N ILE A 331 7.73 34.55 -22.40
CA ILE A 331 6.36 34.12 -22.69
C ILE A 331 6.37 33.03 -23.75
N ARG A 332 7.17 33.20 -24.80
CA ARG A 332 7.32 32.22 -25.88
C ARG A 332 7.89 30.87 -25.38
N ALA A 333 8.74 30.89 -24.36
CA ALA A 333 9.34 29.68 -23.80
C ALA A 333 8.36 28.82 -22.98
N LEU A 334 7.20 29.35 -22.56
CA LEU A 334 6.24 28.62 -21.74
C LEU A 334 5.55 27.51 -22.55
N PRO A 335 5.41 26.27 -22.02
CA PRO A 335 4.80 25.15 -22.73
C PRO A 335 3.38 25.45 -23.25
N MET A 336 2.55 26.08 -22.42
CA MET A 336 1.19 26.50 -22.79
C MET A 336 1.17 27.49 -23.98
N MET A 337 2.19 28.35 -24.11
CA MET A 337 2.28 29.29 -25.23
C MET A 337 2.75 28.65 -26.53
N GLN A 338 3.51 27.55 -26.48
CA GLN A 338 3.95 26.85 -27.69
C GLN A 338 2.77 26.33 -28.52
N SER A 339 1.69 25.90 -27.86
CA SER A 339 0.47 25.42 -28.52
C SER A 339 -0.49 26.55 -28.91
N ARG A 340 -0.62 27.59 -28.09
CA ARG A 340 -1.63 28.65 -28.28
C ARG A 340 -1.18 29.85 -29.11
N ARG A 341 0.12 30.17 -29.14
CA ARG A 341 0.64 31.41 -29.72
C ARG A 341 0.20 31.62 -31.17
N GLN A 342 0.18 30.57 -31.99
CA GLN A 342 -0.24 30.69 -33.39
C GLN A 342 -1.71 31.10 -33.51
N ALA A 343 -2.59 30.57 -32.66
CA ALA A 343 -3.99 30.94 -32.61
C ALA A 343 -4.18 32.39 -32.14
N GLU A 344 -3.44 32.82 -31.11
CA GLU A 344 -3.50 34.19 -30.60
C GLU A 344 -3.03 35.21 -31.66
N LEU A 345 -1.93 34.93 -32.36
CA LEU A 345 -1.43 35.80 -33.43
C LEU A 345 -2.41 35.89 -34.60
N TYR A 346 -3.04 34.78 -34.97
CA TYR A 346 -4.07 34.75 -36.02
C TYR A 346 -5.32 35.57 -35.63
N ALA A 347 -5.76 35.46 -34.36
CA ALA A 347 -6.86 36.26 -33.84
C ALA A 347 -6.52 37.76 -33.88
N LEU A 348 -5.31 38.15 -33.47
CA LEU A 348 -4.86 39.54 -33.52
C LEU A 348 -4.76 40.08 -34.96
N GLU A 349 -4.29 39.27 -35.90
CA GLU A 349 -4.26 39.65 -37.31
C GLU A 349 -5.67 39.86 -37.87
N SER A 350 -6.61 39.00 -37.48
CA SER A 350 -8.02 39.13 -37.87
C SER A 350 -8.65 40.40 -37.31
N LEU A 351 -8.36 40.74 -36.05
CA LEU A 351 -8.80 41.98 -35.42
C LEU A 351 -8.17 43.22 -36.09
N ALA A 352 -6.87 43.17 -36.41
CA ALA A 352 -6.18 44.27 -37.10
C ALA A 352 -6.83 44.55 -38.47
N ARG A 353 -7.13 43.51 -39.26
CA ARG A 353 -7.80 43.64 -40.56
C ARG A 353 -9.20 44.27 -40.47
N LEU A 354 -9.87 44.16 -39.32
CA LEU A 354 -11.16 44.81 -39.09
C LEU A 354 -11.03 46.29 -38.70
N VAL A 355 -9.99 46.64 -37.95
CA VAL A 355 -9.76 47.97 -37.40
C VAL A 355 -9.11 48.93 -38.41
N GLU A 356 -8.11 48.45 -39.17
CA GLU A 356 -7.32 49.27 -40.12
C GLU A 356 -8.17 50.07 -41.14
N PRO A 357 -9.17 49.47 -41.82
CA PRO A 357 -9.96 50.18 -42.83
C PRO A 357 -10.88 51.26 -42.23
N GLN A 358 -11.35 51.06 -40.99
CA GLN A 358 -12.19 52.02 -40.30
C GLN A 358 -11.39 53.25 -39.87
N LEU A 359 -10.13 53.03 -39.45
CA LEU A 359 -9.20 54.10 -39.13
C LEU A 359 -8.86 54.96 -40.35
N GLU A 360 -8.63 54.36 -41.52
CA GLU A 360 -8.44 55.10 -42.78
C GLU A 360 -9.69 55.91 -43.19
N THR A 361 -10.89 55.37 -42.95
CA THR A 361 -12.16 56.02 -43.32
C THR A 361 -12.44 57.22 -42.42
N GLN A 362 -12.13 57.12 -41.12
CA GLN A 362 -12.23 58.22 -40.16
C GLN A 362 -11.36 59.42 -40.57
N HIS A 363 -10.20 59.16 -41.20
CA HIS A 363 -9.28 60.20 -41.70
C HIS A 363 -9.66 60.82 -43.05
N ARG A 364 -10.44 60.14 -43.91
CA ARG A 364 -10.84 60.66 -45.24
C ARG A 364 -12.07 61.60 -45.23
N SER A 365 -12.75 61.76 -44.09
CA SER A 365 -14.05 62.48 -44.01
C SER A 365 -13.99 64.02 -44.06
N ALA A 366 -12.80 64.64 -44.09
CA ALA A 366 -12.64 66.10 -44.07
C ALA A 366 -12.61 66.77 -45.47
N ASP A 367 -12.21 66.04 -46.53
CA ASP A 367 -12.04 66.61 -47.89
C ASP A 367 -13.24 66.33 -48.84
N ASP A 368 -14.18 65.46 -48.44
CA ASP A 368 -15.28 64.96 -49.29
C ASP A 368 -16.53 65.88 -49.32
N LEU A 369 -16.53 66.98 -48.56
CA LEU A 369 -17.71 67.85 -48.40
C LEU A 369 -17.87 68.90 -49.53
N LEU A 370 -16.82 69.24 -50.28
CA LEU A 370 -16.86 70.26 -51.35
C LEU A 370 -17.28 69.67 -52.72
N GLN A 371 -16.95 68.41 -53.01
CA GLN A 371 -17.33 67.72 -54.26
C GLN A 371 -18.82 67.35 -54.31
N ARG A 372 -19.44 67.08 -53.15
CA ARG A 372 -20.86 66.71 -53.05
C ARG A 372 -21.82 67.86 -53.37
N ALA A 373 -21.40 69.12 -53.23
CA ALA A 373 -22.22 70.28 -53.54
C ALA A 373 -22.38 70.53 -55.06
N GLN A 374 -21.40 70.11 -55.88
CA GLN A 374 -21.45 70.28 -57.34
C GLN A 374 -22.32 69.21 -58.02
N LEU A 375 -22.27 67.96 -57.52
CA LEU A 375 -23.09 66.84 -58.01
C LEU A 375 -24.60 67.03 -57.75
N LEU A 376 -24.97 67.69 -56.65
CA LEU A 376 -26.37 67.97 -56.33
C LEU A 376 -27.05 68.91 -57.35
N GLY A 377 -26.30 69.81 -57.97
CA GLY A 377 -26.82 70.75 -58.97
C GLY A 377 -27.22 70.06 -60.28
N GLU A 378 -26.41 69.12 -60.76
CA GLU A 378 -26.65 68.37 -62.01
C GLU A 378 -27.84 67.40 -61.88
N ILE A 379 -27.98 66.74 -60.72
CA ILE A 379 -29.10 65.83 -60.45
C ILE A 379 -30.44 66.57 -60.46
N THR A 380 -30.50 67.79 -59.91
CA THR A 380 -31.73 68.60 -59.94
C THR A 380 -32.15 69.00 -61.35
N GLN A 381 -31.21 69.21 -62.28
CA GLN A 381 -31.54 69.59 -63.66
C GLN A 381 -32.15 68.43 -64.45
N LEU A 382 -31.64 67.20 -64.27
CA LEU A 382 -32.16 66.01 -64.95
C LEU A 382 -33.54 65.59 -64.41
N LEU A 383 -33.80 65.77 -63.11
CA LEU A 383 -35.13 65.53 -62.54
C LEU A 383 -36.18 66.52 -63.04
N GLN A 384 -35.80 67.78 -63.30
CA GLN A 384 -36.71 68.76 -63.93
C GLN A 384 -37.01 68.42 -65.40
N ALA A 385 -36.02 67.90 -66.15
CA ALA A 385 -36.21 67.43 -67.52
C ALA A 385 -37.11 66.18 -67.60
N SER A 386 -36.96 65.25 -66.65
CA SER A 386 -37.82 64.07 -66.51
C SER A 386 -39.29 64.44 -66.26
N GLU A 387 -39.55 65.39 -65.35
CA GLU A 387 -40.91 65.83 -65.03
C GLU A 387 -41.59 66.53 -66.21
N ALA A 388 -40.84 67.33 -67.00
CA ALA A 388 -41.34 67.97 -68.21
C ALA A 388 -41.72 66.95 -69.31
N ALA A 389 -40.87 65.93 -69.54
CA ALA A 389 -41.16 64.87 -70.49
C ALA A 389 -42.40 64.03 -70.10
N ARG A 390 -42.67 63.90 -68.80
CA ARG A 390 -43.86 63.23 -68.26
C ARG A 390 -45.14 64.03 -68.52
N GLN A 391 -45.06 65.36 -68.43
CA GLN A 391 -46.20 66.25 -68.71
C GLN A 391 -46.53 66.29 -70.21
N ASP A 392 -45.55 66.09 -71.08
CA ASP A 392 -45.71 66.00 -72.53
C ASP A 392 -46.20 64.61 -73.03
N GLY A 393 -46.52 63.69 -72.10
CA GLY A 393 -47.06 62.36 -72.42
C GLY A 393 -46.03 61.38 -73.00
N ASN A 394 -44.74 61.74 -73.01
CA ASN A 394 -43.66 60.89 -73.49
C ASN A 394 -43.02 60.12 -72.32
N ALA A 395 -43.71 59.05 -71.89
CA ALA A 395 -43.31 58.24 -70.74
C ALA A 395 -41.91 57.62 -70.89
N ALA A 396 -41.48 57.28 -72.10
CA ALA A 396 -40.16 56.70 -72.34
C ALA A 396 -39.02 57.71 -72.14
N ALA A 397 -39.18 58.94 -72.61
CA ALA A 397 -38.18 59.99 -72.39
C ALA A 397 -38.12 60.46 -70.93
N ALA A 398 -39.27 60.45 -70.23
CA ALA A 398 -39.32 60.76 -68.81
C ALA A 398 -38.59 59.72 -67.95
N GLU A 399 -38.70 58.44 -68.29
CA GLU A 399 -37.96 57.36 -67.64
C GLU A 399 -36.46 57.45 -67.94
N GLU A 400 -36.06 57.80 -69.15
CA GLU A 400 -34.64 57.96 -69.53
C GLU A 400 -33.94 59.09 -68.74
N PHE A 401 -34.58 60.26 -68.60
CA PHE A 401 -34.03 61.36 -67.78
C PHE A 401 -34.04 61.05 -66.28
N ALA A 402 -35.02 60.27 -65.80
CA ALA A 402 -35.03 59.80 -64.41
C ALA A 402 -33.90 58.78 -64.17
N ASP A 403 -33.65 57.89 -65.12
CA ASP A 403 -32.59 56.89 -65.07
C ASP A 403 -31.19 57.54 -65.14
N GLU A 404 -31.04 58.62 -65.91
CA GLU A 404 -29.81 59.40 -66.01
C GLU A 404 -29.54 60.23 -64.74
N ALA A 405 -30.58 60.83 -64.15
CA ALA A 405 -30.49 61.47 -62.82
C ALA A 405 -30.11 60.46 -61.72
N LEU A 406 -30.63 59.23 -61.80
CA LEU A 406 -30.29 58.13 -60.89
C LEU A 406 -28.87 57.58 -61.13
N ALA A 407 -28.32 57.69 -62.34
CA ALA A 407 -26.97 57.25 -62.67
C ALA A 407 -25.88 58.19 -62.10
N LEU A 408 -26.20 59.48 -61.93
CA LEU A 408 -25.30 60.49 -61.36
C LEU A 408 -25.28 60.51 -59.82
N LEU A 409 -26.26 59.89 -59.16
CA LEU A 409 -26.19 59.64 -57.73
C LEU A 409 -25.00 58.70 -57.44
N PRO A 410 -24.04 59.07 -56.58
CA PRO A 410 -23.07 58.09 -56.10
C PRO A 410 -23.88 56.98 -55.45
N HIS A 411 -23.79 55.78 -56.03
CA HIS A 411 -24.50 54.57 -55.61
C HIS A 411 -25.88 54.29 -56.24
N GLY A 412 -26.30 54.92 -57.35
CA GLY A 412 -27.56 54.54 -58.01
C GLY A 412 -27.61 53.08 -58.51
N SER A 413 -26.53 52.59 -59.12
CA SER A 413 -26.34 51.16 -59.46
C SER A 413 -26.14 50.30 -58.21
N ARG A 414 -25.42 50.82 -57.21
CA ARG A 414 -25.24 50.14 -55.91
C ARG A 414 -26.53 50.06 -55.11
N THR A 415 -27.51 50.95 -55.27
CA THR A 415 -28.79 50.93 -54.53
C THR A 415 -29.68 49.83 -55.10
N ARG A 416 -29.70 49.66 -56.43
CA ARG A 416 -30.34 48.49 -57.06
C ARG A 416 -29.64 47.18 -56.69
N GLN A 417 -28.30 47.14 -56.74
CA GLN A 417 -27.52 45.98 -56.29
C GLN A 417 -27.66 45.72 -54.79
N PHE A 418 -27.79 46.74 -53.96
CA PHE A 418 -27.93 46.65 -52.51
C PHE A 418 -29.33 46.17 -52.13
N LEU A 419 -30.39 46.63 -52.80
CA LEU A 419 -31.75 46.12 -52.57
C LEU A 419 -31.85 44.65 -53.00
N ALA A 420 -31.29 44.28 -54.15
CA ALA A 420 -31.20 42.89 -54.59
C ALA A 420 -30.33 42.03 -53.64
N ALA A 421 -29.15 42.51 -53.25
CA ALA A 421 -28.27 41.82 -52.31
C ALA A 421 -28.87 41.73 -50.90
N ARG A 422 -29.60 42.74 -50.44
CA ARG A 422 -30.28 42.75 -49.14
C ARG A 422 -31.41 41.72 -49.10
N ASP A 423 -32.18 41.61 -50.17
CA ASP A 423 -33.28 40.65 -50.24
C ASP A 423 -32.73 39.21 -50.42
N GLN A 424 -31.61 39.04 -51.13
CA GLN A 424 -30.86 37.78 -51.18
C GLN A 424 -30.23 37.40 -49.82
N LEU A 425 -29.65 38.36 -49.09
CA LEU A 425 -29.08 38.13 -47.75
C LEU A 425 -30.14 37.79 -46.70
N ARG A 426 -31.37 38.34 -46.84
CA ARG A 426 -32.51 38.00 -45.99
C ARG A 426 -32.98 36.57 -46.26
N ALA A 427 -33.07 36.16 -47.53
CA ALA A 427 -33.40 34.80 -47.91
C ALA A 427 -32.35 33.80 -47.40
N GLU A 428 -31.05 34.10 -47.56
CA GLU A 428 -29.95 33.28 -47.04
C GLU A 428 -29.94 33.20 -45.51
N LYS A 429 -30.20 34.31 -44.80
CA LYS A 429 -30.30 34.31 -43.33
C LYS A 429 -31.46 33.46 -42.84
N LEU A 430 -32.61 33.52 -43.51
CA LEU A 430 -33.78 32.72 -43.15
C LEU A 430 -33.52 31.22 -43.41
N GLN A 431 -32.87 30.89 -44.52
CA GLN A 431 -32.47 29.52 -44.85
C GLN A 431 -31.42 28.97 -43.86
N ARG A 432 -30.44 29.78 -43.43
CA ARG A 432 -29.48 29.40 -42.38
C ARG A 432 -30.13 29.22 -41.02
N ALA A 433 -31.11 30.04 -40.67
CA ALA A 433 -31.84 29.92 -39.40
C ALA A 433 -32.64 28.61 -39.35
N LEU A 434 -33.37 28.27 -40.43
CA LEU A 434 -34.09 27.00 -40.54
C LEU A 434 -33.14 25.80 -40.45
N LEU A 435 -32.01 25.85 -41.17
CA LEU A 435 -30.99 24.79 -41.12
C LEU A 435 -30.37 24.64 -39.72
N SER A 436 -30.09 25.75 -39.02
CA SER A 436 -29.57 25.70 -37.65
C SER A 436 -30.57 25.11 -36.66
N SER A 437 -31.87 25.37 -36.85
CA SER A 437 -32.93 24.77 -36.04
C SER A 437 -33.00 23.25 -36.24
N ARG A 438 -32.91 22.78 -37.49
CA ARG A 438 -32.91 21.36 -37.83
C ARG A 438 -31.72 20.60 -37.26
N VAL A 439 -30.53 21.21 -37.34
CA VAL A 439 -29.31 20.64 -36.74
C VAL A 439 -29.44 20.57 -35.21
N ALA A 440 -30.02 21.59 -34.57
CA ALA A 440 -30.25 21.57 -33.13
C ALA A 440 -31.27 20.49 -32.70
N GLU A 441 -32.33 20.27 -33.49
CA GLU A 441 -33.28 19.17 -33.27
C GLU A 441 -32.60 17.80 -33.41
N ALA A 442 -31.69 17.65 -34.37
CA ALA A 442 -30.91 16.42 -34.56
C ALA A 442 -29.93 16.19 -33.40
N ASP A 443 -29.20 17.22 -32.96
CA ASP A 443 -28.30 17.18 -31.81
C ASP A 443 -29.07 16.79 -30.52
N GLN A 444 -30.28 17.32 -30.34
CA GLN A 444 -31.15 16.98 -29.21
C GLN A 444 -31.66 15.52 -29.28
N ALA A 445 -31.98 15.02 -30.48
CA ALA A 445 -32.38 13.63 -30.68
C ALA A 445 -31.23 12.64 -30.40
N LEU A 446 -29.97 13.01 -30.69
CA LEU A 446 -28.78 12.25 -30.26
C LEU A 446 -28.63 12.25 -28.75
N ALA A 447 -28.71 13.43 -28.11
CA ALA A 447 -28.59 13.54 -26.65
C ALA A 447 -29.69 12.77 -25.90
N ALA A 448 -30.88 12.65 -26.49
CA ALA A 448 -31.99 11.86 -25.96
C ALA A 448 -31.88 10.35 -26.19
N GLY A 449 -30.79 9.86 -26.81
CA GLY A 449 -30.58 8.43 -27.06
C GLY A 449 -31.43 7.85 -28.21
N SER A 450 -31.88 8.70 -29.15
CA SER A 450 -32.70 8.29 -30.30
C SER A 450 -31.93 8.43 -31.63
N PRO A 451 -30.91 7.58 -31.88
CA PRO A 451 -29.96 7.78 -32.97
C PRO A 451 -30.61 7.70 -34.36
N GLN A 452 -31.65 6.87 -34.53
CA GLN A 452 -32.38 6.76 -35.81
C GLN A 452 -33.07 8.08 -36.17
N ARG A 453 -33.72 8.72 -35.20
CA ARG A 453 -34.40 10.01 -35.40
C ARG A 453 -33.42 11.14 -35.68
N ALA A 454 -32.25 11.12 -35.05
CA ALA A 454 -31.21 12.09 -35.33
C ALA A 454 -30.66 11.98 -36.75
N VAL A 455 -30.42 10.75 -37.24
CA VAL A 455 -29.95 10.50 -38.60
C VAL A 455 -30.94 11.03 -39.64
N ASP A 456 -32.24 10.78 -39.47
CA ASP A 456 -33.28 11.29 -40.37
C ASP A 456 -33.29 12.83 -40.42
N LEU A 457 -33.10 13.49 -39.27
CA LEU A 457 -33.07 14.96 -39.17
C LEU A 457 -31.79 15.56 -39.77
N TYR A 458 -30.64 14.90 -39.61
CA TYR A 458 -29.40 15.32 -40.27
C TYR A 458 -29.46 15.13 -41.78
N GLU A 459 -30.08 14.05 -42.27
CA GLU A 459 -30.28 13.82 -43.70
C GLU A 459 -31.15 14.92 -44.33
N GLN A 460 -32.24 15.30 -43.65
CA GLN A 460 -33.07 16.44 -44.06
C GLN A 460 -32.29 17.75 -44.07
N ALA A 461 -31.48 18.01 -43.03
CA ALA A 461 -30.63 19.20 -42.96
C ALA A 461 -29.57 19.22 -44.09
N LEU A 462 -29.03 18.07 -44.49
CA LEU A 462 -28.09 17.92 -45.60
C LEU A 462 -28.74 18.19 -46.97
N ILE A 463 -29.98 17.74 -47.17
CA ILE A 463 -30.76 18.02 -48.39
C ILE A 463 -31.03 19.52 -48.51
N GLU A 464 -31.41 20.18 -47.41
CA GLU A 464 -31.64 21.63 -47.35
C GLU A 464 -30.34 22.46 -47.47
N ALA A 465 -29.18 21.86 -47.19
CA ALA A 465 -27.85 22.48 -47.27
C ALA A 465 -27.24 22.52 -48.68
N THR A 466 -27.87 21.90 -49.68
CA THR A 466 -27.30 21.68 -51.03
C THR A 466 -26.89 22.96 -51.79
N GLY A 467 -27.31 24.15 -51.34
CA GLY A 467 -26.89 25.46 -51.88
C GLY A 467 -25.83 26.22 -51.06
N ILE A 468 -25.37 25.69 -49.92
CA ILE A 468 -24.45 26.38 -48.99
C ILE A 468 -23.28 25.42 -48.63
N PRO A 469 -22.17 25.42 -49.38
CA PRO A 469 -21.10 24.43 -49.23
C PRO A 469 -20.47 24.37 -47.83
N GLN A 470 -20.40 25.50 -47.13
CA GLN A 470 -19.81 25.61 -45.80
C GLN A 470 -20.68 24.95 -44.70
N SER A 471 -22.00 24.89 -44.86
CA SER A 471 -22.88 24.22 -43.89
C SER A 471 -22.87 22.70 -44.03
N VAL A 472 -22.63 22.17 -45.23
CA VAL A 472 -22.52 20.71 -45.44
C VAL A 472 -21.33 20.15 -44.65
N ALA A 473 -20.16 20.78 -44.72
CA ALA A 473 -18.97 20.35 -43.98
C ALA A 473 -19.18 20.41 -42.45
N ALA A 474 -19.84 21.47 -41.95
CA ALA A 474 -20.14 21.61 -40.53
C ALA A 474 -21.13 20.54 -40.02
N ILE A 475 -22.16 20.20 -40.81
CA ILE A 475 -23.12 19.15 -40.48
C ILE A 475 -22.43 17.78 -40.46
N VAL A 476 -21.62 17.46 -41.47
CA VAL A 476 -20.87 16.19 -41.53
C VAL A 476 -19.90 16.04 -40.34
N SER A 477 -19.20 17.11 -39.96
CA SER A 477 -18.31 17.10 -38.80
C SER A 477 -19.06 16.87 -37.47
N ARG A 478 -20.28 17.40 -37.32
CA ARG A 478 -21.11 17.16 -36.14
C ARG A 478 -21.64 15.73 -36.08
N ILE A 479 -22.05 15.16 -37.22
CA ILE A 479 -22.45 13.75 -37.31
C ILE A 479 -21.28 12.84 -36.90
N ALA A 480 -20.07 13.13 -37.38
CA ALA A 480 -18.87 12.36 -37.02
C ALA A 480 -18.59 12.42 -35.51
N GLY A 481 -18.62 13.61 -34.89
CA GLY A 481 -18.41 13.76 -33.45
C GLY A 481 -19.53 13.13 -32.60
N GLY A 482 -20.78 13.17 -33.07
CA GLY A 482 -21.90 12.53 -32.38
C GLY A 482 -21.82 11.00 -32.40
N ILE A 483 -21.33 10.40 -33.48
CA ILE A 483 -21.08 8.95 -33.58
C ILE A 483 -19.92 8.53 -32.66
N GLU A 484 -18.86 9.32 -32.60
CA GLU A 484 -17.70 9.04 -31.74
C GLU A 484 -18.09 9.05 -30.25
N ALA A 485 -18.87 10.05 -29.82
CA ALA A 485 -19.37 10.13 -28.45
C ALA A 485 -20.30 8.95 -28.07
N LEU A 486 -21.15 8.51 -29.00
CA LEU A 486 -22.02 7.34 -28.80
C LEU A 486 -21.21 6.05 -28.64
N VAL A 487 -20.19 5.87 -29.47
CA VAL A 487 -19.29 4.70 -29.43
C VAL A 487 -18.48 4.70 -28.12
N GLU A 488 -17.97 5.85 -27.68
CA GLU A 488 -17.23 6.00 -26.44
C GLU A 488 -18.11 5.73 -25.19
N GLN A 489 -19.37 6.19 -25.22
CA GLN A 489 -20.34 5.91 -24.15
C GLN A 489 -20.70 4.42 -24.09
N GLU A 490 -20.84 3.74 -25.23
CA GLU A 490 -21.15 2.31 -25.27
C GLU A 490 -19.96 1.45 -24.83
N LEU A 491 -18.74 1.80 -25.26
CA LEU A 491 -17.50 1.14 -24.85
C LEU A 491 -17.22 1.31 -23.36
N SER A 492 -17.38 2.52 -22.81
CA SER A 492 -17.20 2.77 -21.38
C SER A 492 -18.25 2.03 -20.53
N ALA A 493 -19.51 1.97 -20.98
CA ALA A 493 -20.55 1.21 -20.30
C ALA A 493 -20.31 -0.31 -20.35
N GLN A 494 -19.74 -0.84 -21.44
CA GLN A 494 -19.33 -2.25 -21.53
C GLN A 494 -18.13 -2.54 -20.61
N PHE A 495 -17.10 -1.69 -20.66
CA PHE A 495 -15.92 -1.82 -19.83
C PHE A 495 -16.24 -1.79 -18.33
N ASN A 496 -17.11 -0.87 -17.90
CA ASN A 496 -17.55 -0.77 -16.50
C ASN A 496 -18.33 -2.02 -16.05
N ARG A 497 -19.11 -2.65 -16.93
CA ARG A 497 -19.81 -3.91 -16.61
C ARG A 497 -18.82 -5.07 -16.47
N GLU A 498 -17.83 -5.16 -17.36
CA GLU A 498 -16.80 -6.21 -17.29
C GLU A 498 -15.92 -6.05 -16.06
N LEU A 499 -15.55 -4.82 -15.70
CA LEU A 499 -14.79 -4.51 -14.50
C LEU A 499 -15.56 -4.90 -13.24
N ALA A 500 -16.84 -4.52 -13.13
CA ALA A 500 -17.68 -4.90 -12.00
C ALA A 500 -17.87 -6.44 -11.89
N GLN A 501 -17.98 -7.13 -13.02
CA GLN A 501 -18.03 -8.60 -13.03
C GLN A 501 -16.70 -9.21 -12.56
N MET A 502 -15.57 -8.66 -13.00
CA MET A 502 -14.25 -9.12 -12.57
C MET A 502 -14.04 -8.91 -11.06
N GLU A 503 -14.39 -7.73 -10.54
CA GLU A 503 -14.31 -7.41 -9.11
C GLU A 503 -15.20 -8.31 -8.26
N SER A 504 -16.41 -8.65 -8.74
CA SER A 504 -17.29 -9.59 -8.03
C SER A 504 -16.69 -11.01 -7.95
N ARG A 505 -16.03 -11.47 -9.03
CA ARG A 505 -15.38 -12.77 -9.09
C ARG A 505 -14.17 -12.81 -8.16
N THR A 506 -13.28 -11.82 -8.25
CA THR A 506 -12.10 -11.75 -7.39
C THR A 506 -12.48 -11.63 -5.92
N ARG A 507 -13.50 -10.85 -5.58
CA ARG A 507 -14.01 -10.76 -4.20
C ARG A 507 -14.53 -12.10 -3.70
N SER A 508 -15.30 -12.83 -4.52
CA SER A 508 -15.81 -14.16 -4.16
C SER A 508 -14.71 -15.22 -3.99
N GLU A 509 -13.67 -15.17 -4.84
CA GLU A 509 -12.52 -16.07 -4.74
C GLU A 509 -11.68 -15.78 -3.48
N VAL A 510 -11.47 -14.50 -3.16
CA VAL A 510 -10.77 -14.08 -1.95
C VAL A 510 -11.55 -14.48 -0.70
N GLU A 511 -12.86 -14.29 -0.68
CA GLU A 511 -13.71 -14.72 0.44
C GLU A 511 -13.66 -16.25 0.63
N ALA A 512 -13.72 -17.03 -0.45
CA ALA A 512 -13.60 -18.49 -0.39
C ALA A 512 -12.22 -18.94 0.13
N LEU A 513 -11.15 -18.29 -0.30
CA LEU A 513 -9.78 -18.60 0.14
C LEU A 513 -9.57 -18.20 1.60
N MET A 514 -10.15 -17.07 2.04
CA MET A 514 -10.11 -16.63 3.43
C MET A 514 -10.89 -17.60 4.34
N GLN A 515 -12.07 -18.06 3.92
CA GLN A 515 -12.84 -19.06 4.66
C GLN A 515 -12.11 -20.40 4.75
N ALA A 516 -11.49 -20.86 3.66
CA ALA A 516 -10.67 -22.08 3.68
C ALA A 516 -9.48 -21.94 4.64
N ARG A 517 -8.82 -20.78 4.65
CA ARG A 517 -7.69 -20.51 5.55
C ARG A 517 -8.12 -20.44 7.02
N LEU A 518 -9.27 -19.83 7.32
CA LEU A 518 -9.83 -19.80 8.67
C LEU A 518 -10.21 -21.20 9.17
N ALA A 519 -10.77 -22.05 8.29
CA ALA A 519 -11.07 -23.43 8.63
C ALA A 519 -9.80 -24.25 8.94
N GLU A 520 -8.75 -24.07 8.14
CA GLU A 520 -7.44 -24.68 8.38
C GLU A 520 -6.85 -24.24 9.72
N LEU A 521 -6.84 -22.93 10.00
CA LEU A 521 -6.31 -22.37 11.24
C LEU A 521 -7.07 -22.86 12.48
N ASN A 522 -8.40 -22.95 12.38
CA ASN A 522 -9.22 -23.51 13.46
C ASN A 522 -8.91 -24.99 13.71
N SER A 523 -8.68 -25.77 12.64
CA SER A 523 -8.31 -27.18 12.78
C SER A 523 -6.94 -27.35 13.45
N GLU A 524 -6.00 -26.46 13.16
CA GLU A 524 -4.66 -26.44 13.76
C GLU A 524 -4.73 -26.06 15.25
N HIS A 525 -5.48 -25.01 15.58
CA HIS A 525 -5.72 -24.62 16.97
C HIS A 525 -6.39 -25.74 17.78
N GLN A 526 -7.36 -26.46 17.21
CA GLN A 526 -7.99 -27.59 17.88
C GLN A 526 -6.98 -28.72 18.16
N ARG A 527 -6.07 -29.02 17.21
CA ARG A 527 -5.00 -30.00 17.42
C ARG A 527 -4.04 -29.58 18.52
N GLN A 528 -3.58 -28.33 18.50
CA GLN A 528 -2.71 -27.79 19.54
C GLN A 528 -3.38 -27.84 20.91
N THR A 529 -4.66 -27.47 20.99
CA THR A 529 -5.43 -27.50 22.24
C THR A 529 -5.57 -28.94 22.78
N ALA A 530 -5.79 -29.91 21.89
CA ALA A 530 -5.84 -31.32 22.28
C ALA A 530 -4.49 -31.83 22.78
N ASP A 531 -3.40 -31.40 22.16
CA ASP A 531 -2.03 -31.77 22.57
C ASP A 531 -1.67 -31.16 23.93
N TYR A 532 -2.00 -29.88 24.15
CA TYR A 532 -1.84 -29.24 25.46
C TYR A 532 -2.64 -29.92 26.55
N ARG A 533 -3.89 -30.33 26.26
CA ARG A 533 -4.70 -31.09 27.24
C ARG A 533 -4.05 -32.42 27.61
N ARG A 534 -3.57 -33.19 26.63
CA ARG A 534 -2.82 -34.43 26.92
C ARG A 534 -1.59 -34.18 27.78
N ARG A 535 -0.85 -33.10 27.50
CA ARG A 535 0.34 -32.76 28.27
C ARG A 535 0.01 -32.36 29.72
N ILE A 536 -1.10 -31.66 29.92
CA ILE A 536 -1.62 -31.34 31.25
C ILE A 536 -1.99 -32.63 31.98
N ASP A 537 -2.75 -33.53 31.33
CA ASP A 537 -3.14 -34.82 31.93
C ASP A 537 -1.90 -35.67 32.29
N GLU A 538 -0.86 -35.70 31.44
CA GLU A 538 0.41 -36.37 31.72
C GLU A 538 1.13 -35.75 32.93
N LEU A 539 1.18 -34.43 33.03
CA LEU A 539 1.81 -33.73 34.15
C LEU A 539 1.04 -33.92 35.45
N GLU A 540 -0.30 -33.92 35.41
CA GLU A 540 -1.14 -34.21 36.57
C GLU A 540 -0.93 -35.64 37.08
N GLN A 541 -0.79 -36.62 36.18
CA GLN A 541 -0.45 -38.01 36.56
C GLN A 541 0.95 -38.10 37.17
N GLN A 542 1.93 -37.38 36.63
CA GLN A 542 3.29 -37.34 37.19
C GLN A 542 3.31 -36.69 38.59
N LEU A 543 2.56 -35.61 38.79
CA LEU A 543 2.40 -34.97 40.10
C LEU A 543 1.73 -35.90 41.10
N ALA A 544 0.63 -36.57 40.72
CA ALA A 544 -0.04 -37.53 41.58
C ALA A 544 0.89 -38.71 41.96
N ALA A 545 1.73 -39.19 41.04
CA ALA A 545 2.71 -40.22 41.32
C ALA A 545 3.85 -39.72 42.25
N ALA A 546 4.30 -38.47 42.06
CA ALA A 546 5.27 -37.83 42.93
C ALA A 546 4.73 -37.61 44.36
N ASP A 547 3.47 -37.19 44.50
CA ASP A 547 2.82 -37.06 45.80
C ASP A 547 2.65 -38.42 46.48
N HIS A 548 2.27 -39.47 45.73
CA HIS A 548 2.11 -40.80 46.31
C HIS A 548 3.45 -41.40 46.77
N SER A 549 4.53 -41.17 46.03
CA SER A 549 5.89 -41.58 46.42
C SER A 549 6.44 -40.76 47.59
N ARG A 550 6.08 -39.47 47.67
CA ARG A 550 6.39 -38.62 48.83
C ARG A 550 5.66 -39.09 50.08
N ASP A 551 4.36 -39.40 49.99
CA ASP A 551 3.56 -39.87 51.12
C ASP A 551 4.02 -41.27 51.60
N GLN A 552 4.47 -42.13 50.68
CA GLN A 552 5.12 -43.40 51.03
C GLN A 552 6.47 -43.20 51.72
N ALA A 553 7.29 -42.24 51.27
CA ALA A 553 8.56 -41.91 51.90
C ALA A 553 8.39 -41.25 53.29
N LEU A 554 7.33 -40.45 53.47
CA LEU A 554 6.96 -39.86 54.76
C LEU A 554 6.41 -40.90 55.75
N SER A 555 5.69 -41.92 55.26
CA SER A 555 5.18 -43.02 56.08
C SER A 555 6.25 -44.02 56.54
N GLN A 556 7.46 -43.96 55.97
CA GLN A 556 8.61 -44.81 56.34
C GLN A 556 9.63 -44.10 57.23
N ARG A 557 9.39 -42.83 57.59
CA ARG A 557 10.30 -42.01 58.40
C ARG A 557 9.81 -41.91 59.85
N ASP A 558 9.98 -42.99 60.61
CA ASP A 558 9.93 -42.97 62.07
C ASP A 558 11.31 -42.57 62.61
N GLU A 559 11.59 -41.26 62.70
CA GLU A 559 12.43 -40.62 63.72
C GLU A 559 12.52 -39.09 63.44
N PRO A 560 12.30 -38.23 64.45
CA PRO A 560 12.36 -36.78 64.28
C PRO A 560 13.83 -36.32 64.33
N SER A 561 14.47 -36.25 63.16
CA SER A 561 15.74 -35.51 63.05
C SER A 561 15.48 -34.02 63.26
N ALA A 562 16.21 -33.43 64.20
CA ALA A 562 16.11 -32.02 64.54
C ALA A 562 16.22 -31.15 63.28
N ALA A 563 15.13 -30.46 62.94
CA ALA A 563 15.05 -29.63 61.75
C ALA A 563 16.14 -28.55 61.77
N ASP A 564 16.92 -28.52 60.70
CA ASP A 564 17.97 -27.52 60.47
C ASP A 564 17.37 -26.12 60.58
N PRO A 565 17.87 -25.24 61.48
CA PRO A 565 17.33 -23.90 61.70
C PRO A 565 17.34 -23.03 60.42
N ALA A 566 18.21 -23.33 59.44
CA ALA A 566 18.21 -22.65 58.15
C ALA A 566 17.00 -23.05 57.28
N LEU A 567 16.61 -24.33 57.29
CA LEU A 567 15.42 -24.82 56.61
C LEU A 567 14.14 -24.29 57.27
N LEU A 568 14.09 -24.21 58.60
CA LEU A 568 12.97 -23.58 59.32
C LEU A 568 12.83 -22.10 58.98
N ALA A 569 13.94 -21.36 58.91
CA ALA A 569 13.95 -19.95 58.53
C ALA A 569 13.47 -19.73 57.08
N GLU A 570 13.88 -20.59 56.15
CA GLU A 570 13.42 -20.51 54.75
C GLU A 570 11.96 -20.94 54.61
N LEU A 571 11.49 -21.92 55.39
CA LEU A 571 10.08 -22.33 55.42
C LEU A 571 9.20 -21.21 55.99
N ASP A 572 9.66 -20.51 57.02
CA ASP A 572 8.99 -19.32 57.55
C ASP A 572 9.00 -18.16 56.56
N ARG A 573 10.09 -17.98 55.80
CA ARG A 573 10.15 -16.99 54.71
C ARG A 573 9.16 -17.33 53.60
N LEU A 574 9.10 -18.58 53.17
CA LEU A 574 8.16 -19.05 52.15
C LEU A 574 6.71 -18.91 52.60
N ARG A 575 6.40 -19.23 53.86
CA ARG A 575 5.06 -19.02 54.44
C ARG A 575 4.65 -17.55 54.47
N ARG A 576 5.57 -16.63 54.78
CA ARG A 576 5.30 -15.19 54.71
C ARG A 576 5.03 -14.74 53.28
N LEU A 577 5.82 -15.22 52.33
CA LEU A 577 5.66 -14.92 50.91
C LEU A 577 4.34 -15.48 50.35
N GLU A 578 3.95 -16.68 50.78
CA GLU A 578 2.66 -17.29 50.48
C GLU A 578 1.50 -16.44 51.03
N ALA A 579 1.58 -16.01 52.29
CA ALA A 579 0.58 -15.14 52.90
C ALA A 579 0.48 -13.78 52.19
N GLU A 580 1.61 -13.18 51.81
CA GLU A 580 1.65 -11.93 51.03
C GLU A 580 1.03 -12.10 49.64
N LEU A 581 1.24 -13.25 48.98
CA LEU A 581 0.62 -13.56 47.69
C LEU A 581 -0.88 -13.84 47.79
N GLU A 582 -1.32 -14.51 48.85
CA GLU A 582 -2.75 -14.73 49.11
C GLU A 582 -3.49 -13.41 49.37
N GLU A 583 -2.89 -12.51 50.17
CA GLU A 583 -3.47 -11.20 50.43
C GLU A 583 -3.53 -10.34 49.15
N LEU A 584 -2.47 -10.34 48.34
CA LEU A 584 -2.46 -9.68 47.03
C LEU A 584 -3.58 -10.23 46.11
N ARG A 585 -3.75 -11.56 46.09
CA ARG A 585 -4.80 -12.21 45.29
C ARG A 585 -6.20 -11.81 45.77
N ALA A 586 -6.41 -11.74 47.08
CA ALA A 586 -7.65 -11.28 47.67
C ALA A 586 -7.91 -9.79 47.38
N SER A 587 -6.87 -8.95 47.42
CA SER A 587 -6.92 -7.53 47.07
C SER A 587 -7.30 -7.31 45.60
N TYR A 588 -6.69 -8.09 44.69
CA TYR A 588 -7.02 -8.07 43.27
C TYR A 588 -8.46 -8.54 42.98
N GLN A 589 -8.94 -9.59 43.67
CA GLN A 589 -10.32 -10.04 43.54
C GLN A 589 -11.33 -8.98 44.00
N ARG A 590 -11.05 -8.29 45.11
CA ARG A 590 -11.86 -7.16 45.59
C ARG A 590 -11.90 -6.01 44.58
N PHE A 591 -10.74 -5.63 44.04
CA PHE A 591 -10.64 -4.63 42.97
C PHE A 591 -11.50 -5.04 41.77
N ARG A 592 -11.28 -6.24 41.21
CA ARG A 592 -11.98 -6.73 40.03
C ARG A 592 -13.50 -6.76 40.23
N GLN A 593 -13.99 -7.25 41.36
CA GLN A 593 -15.43 -7.26 41.65
C GLN A 593 -16.03 -5.85 41.72
N THR A 594 -15.24 -4.88 42.18
CA THR A 594 -15.69 -3.48 42.29
C THR A 594 -15.65 -2.81 40.92
N GLU A 595 -14.59 -3.03 40.15
CA GLU A 595 -14.46 -2.57 38.76
C GLU A 595 -15.55 -3.16 37.86
N ASP A 596 -15.78 -4.47 37.91
CA ASP A 596 -16.82 -5.16 37.13
C ASP A 596 -18.22 -4.60 37.44
N ARG A 597 -18.49 -4.16 38.67
CA ARG A 597 -19.77 -3.52 39.04
C ARG A 597 -19.92 -2.10 38.49
N VAL A 598 -18.82 -1.35 38.38
CA VAL A 598 -18.83 0.03 37.90
C VAL A 598 -18.80 0.07 36.37
N VAL A 599 -17.85 -0.64 35.76
CA VAL A 599 -17.62 -0.67 34.31
C VAL A 599 -18.58 -1.61 33.59
N GLY A 600 -18.95 -2.74 34.21
CA GLY A 600 -19.85 -3.72 33.59
C GLY A 600 -21.33 -3.36 33.64
N ALA A 601 -21.73 -2.36 34.44
CA ALA A 601 -23.13 -1.97 34.61
C ALA A 601 -23.62 -0.91 33.60
N THR A 602 -22.72 -0.21 32.91
CA THR A 602 -23.09 0.95 32.08
C THR A 602 -22.08 1.17 30.94
N GLU A 603 -22.55 1.43 29.72
CA GLU A 603 -21.71 1.92 28.59
C GLU A 603 -21.30 3.39 28.75
N ASP A 604 -21.39 3.94 29.97
CA ASP A 604 -21.12 5.33 30.25
C ASP A 604 -19.60 5.60 30.24
N PRO A 605 -19.10 6.55 29.44
CA PRO A 605 -17.70 6.99 29.46
C PRO A 605 -17.19 7.37 30.86
N PHE A 606 -18.08 7.85 31.76
CA PHE A 606 -17.72 8.17 33.15
C PHE A 606 -17.41 6.91 33.99
N ALA A 607 -17.98 5.75 33.65
CA ALA A 607 -17.70 4.48 34.33
C ALA A 607 -16.24 4.03 34.11
N LEU A 608 -15.65 4.33 32.95
CA LEU A 608 -14.23 4.04 32.68
C LEU A 608 -13.29 4.94 33.48
N ILE A 609 -13.70 6.18 33.76
CA ILE A 609 -12.94 7.10 34.62
C ILE A 609 -12.97 6.62 36.06
N GLU A 610 -14.13 6.16 36.53
CA GLU A 610 -14.28 5.59 37.86
C GLU A 610 -13.54 4.25 38.01
N GLY A 611 -13.58 3.38 36.99
CA GLY A 611 -12.76 2.16 36.91
C GLY A 611 -11.27 2.46 36.99
N LYS A 612 -10.80 3.52 36.30
CA LYS A 612 -9.42 3.99 36.41
C LYS A 612 -9.06 4.46 37.82
N LEU A 613 -9.96 5.17 38.51
CA LEU A 613 -9.74 5.60 39.89
C LEU A 613 -9.62 4.39 40.83
N LEU A 614 -10.44 3.36 40.63
CA LEU A 614 -10.35 2.10 41.35
C LEU A 614 -9.01 1.41 41.09
N LEU A 615 -8.53 1.40 39.84
CA LEU A 615 -7.23 0.83 39.48
C LEU A 615 -6.10 1.60 40.15
N ASP A 616 -6.12 2.93 40.14
CA ASP A 616 -5.12 3.76 40.81
C ASP A 616 -5.12 3.52 42.32
N SER A 617 -6.29 3.31 42.93
CA SER A 617 -6.42 2.98 44.36
C SER A 617 -5.87 1.59 44.69
N PHE A 618 -6.12 0.60 43.83
CA PHE A 618 -5.59 -0.76 43.97
C PHE A 618 -4.06 -0.78 43.83
N LEU A 619 -3.53 -0.11 42.79
CA LEU A 619 -2.08 0.00 42.58
C LEU A 619 -1.37 0.75 43.71
N ALA A 620 -2.08 1.66 44.39
CA ALA A 620 -1.58 2.36 45.57
C ALA A 620 -1.76 1.58 46.88
N SER A 621 -2.41 0.42 46.89
CA SER A 621 -2.61 -0.39 48.10
C SER A 621 -1.28 -0.90 48.67
N GLU A 622 -1.23 -1.08 49.99
CA GLU A 622 -0.04 -1.54 50.71
C GLU A 622 0.43 -2.91 50.20
N ASP A 623 -0.52 -3.82 49.90
CA ASP A 623 -0.26 -5.16 49.38
C ASP A 623 0.47 -5.13 48.02
N VAL A 624 0.06 -4.23 47.12
CA VAL A 624 0.68 -4.08 45.79
C VAL A 624 2.02 -3.37 45.90
N GLN A 625 2.15 -2.36 46.75
CA GLN A 625 3.42 -1.65 46.93
C GLN A 625 4.50 -2.52 47.59
N ALA A 626 4.12 -3.43 48.48
CA ALA A 626 5.04 -4.35 49.14
C ALA A 626 5.73 -5.31 48.15
N LEU A 627 4.96 -5.86 47.20
CA LEU A 627 5.46 -6.83 46.22
C LEU A 627 5.97 -6.19 44.92
N PHE A 628 5.37 -5.06 44.50
CA PHE A 628 5.69 -4.36 43.27
C PHE A 628 5.92 -2.86 43.53
N PRO A 629 7.05 -2.51 44.15
CA PRO A 629 7.42 -1.12 44.33
C PRO A 629 7.51 -0.43 42.96
N ASP A 630 7.06 0.82 42.91
CA ASP A 630 7.03 1.68 41.72
C ASP A 630 6.07 1.30 40.58
N LEU A 631 5.32 0.19 40.68
CA LEU A 631 4.39 -0.22 39.62
C LEU A 631 3.32 0.86 39.35
N ALA A 632 2.73 1.42 40.40
CA ALA A 632 1.77 2.50 40.30
C ALA A 632 2.35 3.73 39.58
N GLU A 633 3.59 4.13 39.91
CA GLU A 633 4.21 5.30 39.30
C GLU A 633 4.57 5.07 37.83
N ARG A 634 4.99 3.84 37.49
CA ARG A 634 5.23 3.45 36.10
C ARG A 634 3.96 3.49 35.25
N ILE A 635 2.84 2.97 35.78
CA ILE A 635 1.55 3.00 35.09
C ILE A 635 1.08 4.45 34.89
N ARG A 636 1.14 5.31 35.92
CA ARG A 636 0.83 6.74 35.81
C ARG A 636 1.69 7.47 34.78
N ARG A 637 2.95 7.07 34.60
CA ARG A 637 3.84 7.64 33.59
C ARG A 637 3.40 7.26 32.18
N TYR A 638 3.01 6.01 31.96
CA TYR A 638 2.46 5.57 30.67
C TYR A 638 1.14 6.27 30.36
N ASP A 639 0.26 6.39 31.34
CA ASP A 639 -1.02 7.08 31.19
C ASP A 639 -0.84 8.57 30.83
N ARG A 640 0.07 9.27 31.52
CA ARG A 640 0.41 10.65 31.18
C ARG A 640 0.94 10.78 29.75
N ALA A 641 1.78 9.85 29.31
CA ALA A 641 2.31 9.84 27.95
C ALA A 641 1.23 9.53 26.90
N PHE A 642 0.31 8.62 27.21
CA PHE A 642 -0.82 8.28 26.33
C PHE A 642 -1.79 9.46 26.21
N GLN A 643 -2.16 10.09 27.32
CA GLN A 643 -3.01 11.30 27.32
C GLN A 643 -2.36 12.47 26.59
N ALA A 644 -1.05 12.70 26.78
CA ALA A 644 -0.33 13.75 26.08
C ALA A 644 -0.29 13.51 24.56
N THR A 645 -0.06 12.25 24.14
CA THR A 645 -0.05 11.86 22.73
C THR A 645 -1.45 11.97 22.11
N GLY A 646 -2.49 11.51 22.81
CA GLY A 646 -3.88 11.62 22.35
C GLY A 646 -4.33 13.06 22.17
N ARG A 647 -4.05 13.94 23.15
CA ARG A 647 -4.33 15.39 23.02
C ARG A 647 -3.55 16.02 21.86
N ARG A 648 -2.30 15.63 21.66
CA ARG A 648 -1.47 16.14 20.56
C ARG A 648 -2.00 15.70 19.19
N ALA A 649 -2.46 14.44 19.07
CA ALA A 649 -3.08 13.94 17.85
C ALA A 649 -4.37 14.71 17.53
N ALA A 650 -5.28 14.84 18.50
CA ALA A 650 -6.51 15.62 18.32
C ALA A 650 -6.24 17.12 17.98
N LEU A 651 -5.20 17.72 18.56
CA LEU A 651 -4.79 19.08 18.20
C LEU A 651 -4.21 19.18 16.79
N LEU A 652 -3.49 18.15 16.31
CA LEU A 652 -2.98 18.13 14.94
C LEU A 652 -4.14 17.96 13.94
N ASP A 653 -5.08 17.06 14.22
CA ASP A 653 -6.25 16.85 13.37
C ASP A 653 -7.10 18.13 13.26
N THR A 654 -7.33 18.82 14.38
CA THR A 654 -8.07 20.10 14.38
C THR A 654 -7.30 21.22 13.65
N VAL A 655 -5.97 21.30 13.81
CA VAL A 655 -5.13 22.26 13.07
C VAL A 655 -5.12 21.97 11.56
N GLU A 656 -5.06 20.71 11.16
CA GLU A 656 -5.09 20.28 9.76
C GLU A 656 -6.43 20.65 9.10
N VAL A 657 -7.54 20.39 9.79
CA VAL A 657 -8.88 20.78 9.34
C VAL A 657 -8.96 22.29 9.15
N VAL A 658 -8.52 23.09 10.13
CA VAL A 658 -8.56 24.57 10.06
C VAL A 658 -7.64 25.11 8.97
N TYR A 659 -6.43 24.55 8.83
CA TYR A 659 -5.47 24.96 7.80
C TYR A 659 -6.01 24.67 6.40
N THR A 660 -6.58 23.47 6.18
CA THR A 660 -7.17 23.08 4.91
C THR A 660 -8.39 23.94 4.57
N LEU A 661 -9.24 24.26 5.57
CA LEU A 661 -10.34 25.20 5.43
C LEU A 661 -9.89 26.59 4.99
N SER A 662 -8.78 27.09 5.53
CA SER A 662 -8.24 28.41 5.18
C SER A 662 -7.74 28.50 3.74
N GLY A 663 -7.36 27.36 3.13
CA GLY A 663 -6.90 27.29 1.74
C GLY A 663 -8.02 27.39 0.70
N TYR A 664 -9.27 27.11 1.09
CA TYR A 664 -10.42 27.27 0.19
C TYR A 664 -10.87 28.73 0.11
N GLN A 665 -11.02 29.27 -1.11
CA GLN A 665 -11.45 30.65 -1.36
C GLN A 665 -12.98 30.82 -1.38
N ASP A 666 -13.73 29.75 -1.65
CA ASP A 666 -15.18 29.76 -1.78
C ASP A 666 -15.86 29.00 -0.63
N ASP A 667 -16.96 29.56 -0.11
CA ASP A 667 -17.69 29.00 1.02
C ASP A 667 -18.41 27.70 0.64
N ALA A 668 -18.77 27.51 -0.63
CA ALA A 668 -19.31 26.24 -1.11
C ALA A 668 -18.28 25.10 -0.99
N ALA A 669 -17.01 25.38 -1.31
CA ALA A 669 -15.92 24.42 -1.19
C ALA A 669 -15.61 24.09 0.29
N ARG A 670 -15.60 25.11 1.17
CA ARG A 670 -15.42 24.94 2.62
C ARG A 670 -16.50 24.05 3.24
N ARG A 671 -17.76 24.27 2.86
CA ARG A 671 -18.91 23.46 3.35
C ARG A 671 -18.84 22.02 2.87
N SER A 672 -18.48 21.80 1.60
CA SER A 672 -18.31 20.45 1.05
C SER A 672 -17.19 19.67 1.74
N TYR A 673 -16.07 20.34 2.06
CA TYR A 673 -14.96 19.73 2.79
C TYR A 673 -15.36 19.35 4.23
N LEU A 674 -16.02 20.26 4.96
CA LEU A 674 -16.49 20.00 6.33
C LEU A 674 -17.50 18.84 6.40
N GLN A 675 -18.42 18.75 5.44
CA GLN A 675 -19.35 17.60 5.36
C GLN A 675 -18.63 16.29 5.06
N GLN A 676 -17.62 16.34 4.20
CA GLN A 676 -16.82 15.16 3.88
C GLN A 676 -16.01 14.68 5.09
N GLU A 677 -15.33 15.58 5.80
CA GLU A 677 -14.59 15.24 7.01
C GLU A 677 -15.50 14.76 8.15
N ARG A 678 -16.68 15.38 8.30
CA ARG A 678 -17.70 14.91 9.25
C ARG A 678 -18.14 13.47 8.96
N SER A 679 -18.24 13.08 7.69
CA SER A 679 -18.61 11.71 7.32
C SER A 679 -17.49 10.68 7.51
N ARG A 680 -16.24 11.15 7.63
CA ARG A 680 -15.04 10.30 7.76
C ARG A 680 -14.68 10.00 9.20
N THR A 681 -14.97 10.92 10.12
CA THR A 681 -14.66 10.72 11.53
C THR A 681 -15.83 10.10 12.29
N SER A 682 -15.51 9.22 13.23
CA SER A 682 -16.46 8.66 14.20
C SER A 682 -16.26 9.23 15.61
N ASP A 683 -15.31 10.16 15.78
CA ASP A 683 -15.03 10.80 17.06
C ASP A 683 -16.10 11.86 17.38
N PRO A 684 -16.90 11.69 18.45
CA PRO A 684 -17.97 12.63 18.80
C PRO A 684 -17.48 14.07 19.03
N GLN A 685 -16.28 14.24 19.60
CA GLN A 685 -15.72 15.56 19.91
C GLN A 685 -15.27 16.27 18.64
N LEU A 686 -14.68 15.52 17.69
CA LEU A 686 -14.31 16.09 16.40
C LEU A 686 -15.55 16.41 15.56
N VAL A 687 -16.61 15.60 15.63
CA VAL A 687 -17.89 15.91 14.97
C VAL A 687 -18.50 17.20 15.51
N GLU A 688 -18.52 17.39 16.82
CA GLU A 688 -19.04 18.63 17.43
C GLU A 688 -18.23 19.86 16.99
N PHE A 689 -16.91 19.76 17.00
CA PHE A 689 -16.02 20.81 16.48
C PHE A 689 -16.26 21.11 14.99
N LEU A 690 -16.42 20.08 14.16
CA LEU A 690 -16.71 20.23 12.73
C LEU A 690 -18.08 20.88 12.50
N ASP A 691 -19.07 20.57 13.33
CA ASP A 691 -20.41 21.18 13.27
C ASP A 691 -20.37 22.66 13.68
N GLU A 692 -19.58 23.03 14.69
CA GLU A 692 -19.34 24.45 15.04
C GLU A 692 -18.68 25.21 13.88
N LEU A 693 -17.62 24.64 13.28
CA LEU A 693 -16.97 25.23 12.11
C LEU A 693 -17.92 25.35 10.91
N PHE A 694 -18.75 24.33 10.68
CA PHE A 694 -19.75 24.36 9.62
C PHE A 694 -20.77 25.47 9.85
N SER A 695 -21.21 25.68 11.09
CA SER A 695 -22.12 26.77 11.44
C SER A 695 -21.51 28.16 11.19
N LEU A 696 -20.22 28.33 11.48
CA LEU A 696 -19.48 29.58 11.26
C LEU A 696 -19.36 29.92 9.77
N VAL A 697 -19.01 28.94 8.93
CA VAL A 697 -18.91 29.10 7.46
C VAL A 697 -20.29 29.23 6.79
N SER A 698 -21.35 28.79 7.46
CA SER A 698 -22.72 28.92 6.95
C SER A 698 -23.35 30.29 7.24
N ASN A 699 -22.85 30.98 8.28
CA ASN A 699 -23.34 32.27 8.73
C ASN A 699 -22.50 33.47 8.25
N SER A 700 -21.33 33.23 7.65
CA SER A 700 -20.55 34.19 6.85
C SER A 700 -21.07 34.24 5.42
#